data_AF-A0AB34I0P6-F1
#
_entry.id   AF-A0AB34I0P6-F1
#
_cell.length_a   1.000
_cell.length_b   1.000
_cell.length_c   1.000
_cell.angle_alpha   90.00
_cell.angle_beta   90.00
_cell.angle_gamma   90.00
#
_symmetry.space_group_name_H-M   'P 1'
#
loop_
_entity.id
_entity.type
_entity.pdbx_description
1 polymer ?
#
loop_
_entity_poly.entity_id
_entity_poly.type
_entity_poly.pdbx_seq_one_letter_code
_entity_poly.pdbx_strand_id
1 'polypeptide(L)'
;MSLTSAYQHKLAEKLTILNDRGQGVLIRMYNIKKTCSDPKSKPPFLLEKSMESSLKYINKKFPNIDVRNSTNLNFDFTRSYLDLIVTYTSVILLLSRIEDRRVLIGVYNCAHEMLHGHSDPSFARLGQMVLEYDHPLKKLTEEFGPHTKAVSGALLSLHFLFVRRNQGAEQWRSAQLLSLISTPAAMINPANSDTMACEYLSVEVMERWIVIGFLLCHGCLNSNSQCQKLWKLCLQGSLYITLIREDVLQVHKALFAFMALSFIRDEVTWLVRHAENVTKTKTPEDYADSFHLRTFEKMFAMTLEEPAMLRYAIAFPLICAHFVHCTHEMCPEEYPHLKNHGLHHCNSFLEELAKQTSNCVLEVCAEQRNLSEQLLPKHCATTISKAKNKKTMKQRQTPRKGEPERDKPGAESHRKNRSIVTKAIVWLAGYNATTQEIARPSELLAGVKAYVGFIKSLAQFLGADVSRVIRNALLQQTQPLDSCGEQTITTLYTNWYLESLLRQASSGTIILSPAMQAFISLPREGEQNFSAEEFSDISELRALAELLGPYGMKFLSENLMWHVTSQIVELKKLVVENMDVLVQIRSNFSKADLMASLLPQLMGADNVLKRMTIIGVILSFRAMAQEGLREVFSSHCPFLMGPIECLKEFVTPDTDIKVTLSVFELASAAGVGCDIDPALVAAIANLKTDTSSPEEEYKVACLLLIFLAVSLPLLAMDPASFYSIEKDGYSNNIHCLTKAIIQVSAALFTLYNKNIETHLKEFLVVVEESSFLTLDMLESCFPYVLLRNAYREVSRAFHLNRVSASTH
;
A
#
# COMPACT_ATOMS: atom_id res chain seq x y z
N MET A 1 -70.67 28.97 -19.79
CA MET A 1 -69.54 28.98 -20.75
C MET A 1 -69.51 27.65 -21.47
N SER A 2 -69.16 27.60 -22.75
CA SER A 2 -69.07 26.35 -23.52
C SER A 2 -67.75 25.61 -23.24
N LEU A 3 -67.80 24.27 -23.31
CA LEU A 3 -66.64 23.38 -23.11
C LEU A 3 -65.47 23.70 -24.06
N THR A 4 -65.76 24.26 -25.23
CA THR A 4 -64.76 24.69 -26.23
C THR A 4 -63.78 25.75 -25.71
N SER A 5 -64.18 26.61 -24.76
CA SER A 5 -63.29 27.60 -24.14
C SER A 5 -62.23 26.96 -23.24
N ALA A 6 -62.63 25.93 -22.47
CA ALA A 6 -61.76 25.32 -21.46
C ALA A 6 -60.50 24.65 -22.06
N TYR A 7 -60.65 23.98 -23.20
CA TYR A 7 -59.55 23.32 -23.90
C TYR A 7 -58.48 24.31 -24.43
N GLN A 8 -58.84 25.56 -24.71
CA GLN A 8 -57.88 26.56 -25.20
C GLN A 8 -56.91 27.05 -24.10
N HIS A 9 -57.18 26.79 -22.81
CA HIS A 9 -56.37 27.31 -21.72
C HIS A 9 -55.01 26.61 -21.55
N LYS A 10 -54.77 25.45 -22.18
CA LYS A 10 -53.49 24.71 -22.16
C LYS A 10 -52.93 24.48 -20.75
N LEU A 11 -53.79 24.02 -19.84
CA LEU A 11 -53.47 23.98 -18.40
C LEU A 11 -52.46 22.87 -18.06
N ALA A 12 -52.49 21.73 -18.75
CA ALA A 12 -51.51 20.67 -18.56
C ALA A 12 -50.11 21.11 -19.00
N GLU A 13 -50.00 21.71 -20.19
CA GLU A 13 -48.73 22.19 -20.74
C GLU A 13 -48.16 23.34 -19.89
N LYS A 14 -49.01 24.29 -19.47
CA LYS A 14 -48.60 25.38 -18.57
C LYS A 14 -48.14 24.86 -17.21
N LEU A 15 -48.86 23.93 -16.59
CA LEU A 15 -48.46 23.36 -15.30
C LEU A 15 -47.14 22.58 -15.42
N THR A 16 -46.94 21.83 -16.51
CA THR A 16 -45.69 21.11 -16.75
C THR A 16 -44.51 22.08 -16.89
N ILE A 17 -44.63 23.06 -17.80
CA ILE A 17 -43.58 24.04 -18.10
C ILE A 17 -43.28 24.94 -16.88
N LEU A 18 -44.29 25.35 -16.12
CA LEU A 18 -44.10 26.21 -14.95
C LEU A 18 -43.50 25.46 -13.75
N ASN A 19 -43.73 24.15 -13.60
CA ASN A 19 -43.06 23.36 -12.56
C ASN A 19 -41.58 23.16 -12.87
N ASP A 20 -41.25 22.75 -14.11
CA ASP A 20 -39.86 22.65 -14.58
C ASP A 20 -39.14 24.01 -14.40
N ARG A 21 -39.69 25.08 -14.97
CA ARG A 21 -39.17 26.44 -14.82
C ARG A 21 -39.03 26.84 -13.34
N GLY A 22 -39.97 26.44 -12.49
CA GLY A 22 -39.94 26.70 -11.06
C GLY A 22 -38.81 25.96 -10.32
N GLN A 23 -38.55 24.69 -10.64
CA GLN A 23 -37.45 23.93 -10.06
C GLN A 23 -36.09 24.50 -10.46
N GLY A 24 -35.88 24.83 -11.73
CA GLY A 24 -34.65 25.47 -12.17
C GLY A 24 -34.44 26.87 -11.56
N VAL A 25 -35.52 27.64 -11.34
CA VAL A 25 -35.46 28.91 -10.60
C VAL A 25 -35.08 28.70 -9.14
N LEU A 26 -35.65 27.69 -8.44
CA LEU A 26 -35.23 27.32 -7.09
C LEU A 26 -33.74 26.99 -7.02
N ILE A 27 -33.22 26.19 -7.95
CA ILE A 27 -31.80 25.80 -7.99
C ILE A 27 -30.91 27.03 -8.19
N ARG A 28 -31.21 27.91 -9.15
CA ARG A 28 -30.46 29.16 -9.34
C ARG A 28 -30.49 30.04 -8.08
N MET A 29 -31.64 30.17 -7.43
CA MET A 29 -31.80 30.99 -6.22
C MET A 29 -31.14 30.38 -4.98
N TYR A 30 -31.10 29.05 -4.87
CA TYR A 30 -30.34 28.35 -3.83
C TYR A 30 -28.84 28.62 -3.98
N ASN A 31 -28.33 28.54 -5.20
CA ASN A 31 -26.92 28.86 -5.50
C ASN A 31 -26.61 30.34 -5.24
N ILE A 32 -27.45 31.27 -5.70
CA ILE A 32 -27.32 32.71 -5.38
C ILE A 32 -27.30 32.95 -3.87
N LYS A 33 -28.21 32.33 -3.10
CA LYS A 33 -28.22 32.44 -1.64
C LYS A 33 -26.90 31.94 -1.04
N LYS A 34 -26.44 30.74 -1.40
CA LYS A 34 -25.18 30.16 -0.89
C LYS A 34 -23.99 31.08 -1.18
N THR A 35 -23.88 31.60 -2.40
CA THR A 35 -22.83 32.56 -2.80
C THR A 35 -22.91 33.89 -2.04
N CYS A 36 -24.11 34.41 -1.74
CA CYS A 36 -24.25 35.64 -0.95
C CYS A 36 -24.02 35.45 0.55
N SER A 37 -24.23 34.24 1.09
CA SER A 37 -24.05 33.91 2.50
C SER A 37 -22.62 33.55 2.91
N ASP A 38 -21.79 33.02 2.01
CA ASP A 38 -20.37 32.74 2.29
C ASP A 38 -19.49 34.00 2.05
N PRO A 39 -18.79 34.53 3.07
CA PRO A 39 -17.93 35.71 2.92
C PRO A 39 -16.79 35.57 1.90
N LYS A 40 -16.42 34.35 1.49
CA LYS A 40 -15.35 34.11 0.50
C LYS A 40 -15.83 34.13 -0.95
N SER A 41 -17.10 33.79 -1.21
CA SER A 41 -17.71 33.82 -2.54
C SER A 41 -18.69 34.97 -2.75
N LYS A 42 -19.02 35.72 -1.69
CA LYS A 42 -19.85 36.93 -1.75
C LYS A 42 -19.26 37.96 -2.74
N PRO A 43 -20.07 38.52 -3.68
CA PRO A 43 -19.59 39.51 -4.65
C PRO A 43 -18.82 40.68 -4.00
N PRO A 44 -17.60 41.04 -4.45
CA PRO A 44 -16.72 41.98 -3.74
C PRO A 44 -17.33 43.34 -3.41
N PHE A 45 -18.17 43.89 -4.29
CA PHE A 45 -18.84 45.17 -4.09
C PHE A 45 -19.85 45.18 -2.92
N LEU A 46 -20.20 44.02 -2.35
CA LEU A 46 -20.98 43.91 -1.11
C LEU A 46 -20.12 43.96 0.17
N LEU A 47 -18.79 43.92 0.04
CA LEU A 47 -17.82 43.94 1.13
C LEU A 47 -17.05 45.28 1.21
N GLU A 48 -17.19 46.14 0.20
CA GLU A 48 -16.51 47.43 0.13
C GLU A 48 -17.17 48.53 1.00
N LYS A 49 -16.42 49.01 2.00
CA LYS A 49 -16.85 50.09 2.92
C LYS A 49 -17.17 51.43 2.23
N SER A 50 -16.70 51.62 1.00
CA SER A 50 -16.99 52.81 0.16
C SER A 50 -18.46 52.88 -0.29
N MET A 51 -19.14 51.74 -0.45
CA MET A 51 -20.47 51.65 -1.05
C MET A 51 -21.62 51.62 -0.03
N GLU A 52 -21.33 51.37 1.26
CA GLU A 52 -22.30 51.07 2.32
C GLU A 52 -23.40 52.14 2.49
N SER A 53 -23.08 53.41 2.23
CA SER A 53 -24.01 54.54 2.26
C SER A 53 -25.06 54.48 1.14
N SER A 54 -24.65 54.13 -0.09
CA SER A 54 -25.53 53.94 -1.24
C SER A 54 -26.50 52.78 -1.02
N LEU A 55 -26.03 51.69 -0.42
CA LEU A 55 -26.84 50.50 -0.12
C LEU A 55 -28.03 50.83 0.80
N LYS A 56 -27.81 51.70 1.79
CA LYS A 56 -28.84 52.15 2.76
C LYS A 56 -29.88 53.07 2.14
N TYR A 57 -29.56 53.78 1.06
CA TYR A 57 -30.50 54.64 0.33
C TYR A 57 -31.50 53.82 -0.51
N ILE A 58 -30.97 52.88 -1.31
CA ILE A 58 -31.73 52.02 -2.23
C ILE A 58 -32.80 51.20 -1.49
N ASN A 59 -32.47 50.70 -0.29
CA ASN A 59 -33.36 49.87 0.53
C ASN A 59 -34.71 50.52 0.94
N LYS A 60 -34.90 51.83 0.71
CA LYS A 60 -35.94 52.66 1.35
C LYS A 60 -37.12 53.08 0.45
N LYS A 61 -37.17 52.69 -0.84
CA LYS A 61 -38.09 53.29 -1.83
C LYS A 61 -38.80 52.37 -2.86
N PHE A 62 -38.80 51.05 -2.68
CA PHE A 62 -39.59 50.10 -3.50
C PHE A 62 -41.14 50.23 -3.26
N PRO A 63 -42.03 49.60 -4.08
CA PRO A 63 -43.31 50.20 -4.53
C PRO A 63 -44.66 49.42 -4.25
N ASN A 64 -45.76 49.72 -4.98
CA ASN A 64 -47.20 49.26 -4.88
C ASN A 64 -47.86 49.07 -6.30
N ILE A 65 -48.84 48.21 -6.73
CA ILE A 65 -49.59 46.94 -6.37
C ILE A 65 -50.34 46.44 -7.70
N ASP A 66 -51.34 45.53 -7.93
CA ASP A 66 -52.14 44.40 -7.32
C ASP A 66 -52.93 43.57 -8.45
N VAL A 67 -53.79 42.58 -8.08
CA VAL A 67 -54.97 41.91 -8.76
C VAL A 67 -54.75 40.62 -9.61
N ARG A 68 -55.70 39.66 -9.52
CA ARG A 68 -55.82 38.34 -10.24
C ARG A 68 -57.30 38.05 -10.67
N ASN A 69 -57.90 36.87 -10.99
CA ASN A 69 -57.63 35.43 -10.76
C ASN A 69 -58.62 34.44 -11.48
N SER A 70 -58.30 33.13 -11.62
CA SER A 70 -59.13 31.90 -11.30
C SER A 70 -59.07 30.66 -12.27
N THR A 71 -59.44 29.45 -11.77
CA THR A 71 -59.08 28.10 -12.31
C THR A 71 -60.11 26.97 -12.04
N ASN A 72 -59.88 25.72 -12.53
CA ASN A 72 -60.45 24.43 -12.02
C ASN A 72 -59.61 23.19 -12.47
N LEU A 73 -59.81 22.00 -11.87
CA LEU A 73 -58.80 20.91 -11.66
C LEU A 73 -59.08 19.52 -12.30
N ASN A 74 -58.04 18.66 -12.30
CA ASN A 74 -58.00 17.22 -12.71
C ASN A 74 -56.93 16.43 -11.89
N PHE A 75 -56.63 15.14 -12.17
CA PHE A 75 -55.66 14.32 -11.40
C PHE A 75 -54.18 14.77 -11.47
N ASP A 76 -53.46 14.56 -12.58
CA ASP A 76 -52.05 15.02 -12.72
C ASP A 76 -51.93 16.52 -12.53
N PHE A 77 -52.97 17.24 -12.94
CA PHE A 77 -53.20 18.64 -12.64
C PHE A 77 -53.13 18.89 -11.12
N THR A 78 -53.81 18.12 -10.26
CA THR A 78 -53.76 18.30 -8.79
C THR A 78 -52.34 18.16 -8.25
N ARG A 79 -51.59 17.14 -8.72
CA ARG A 79 -50.16 17.02 -8.39
C ARG A 79 -49.39 18.25 -8.84
N SER A 80 -49.42 18.59 -10.13
CA SER A 80 -48.68 19.73 -10.68
C SER A 80 -49.16 21.09 -10.16
N TYR A 81 -50.38 21.21 -9.66
CA TYR A 81 -50.94 22.41 -9.04
C TYR A 81 -50.42 22.58 -7.61
N LEU A 82 -50.39 21.49 -6.82
CA LEU A 82 -49.79 21.50 -5.48
C LEU A 82 -48.26 21.65 -5.55
N ASP A 83 -47.60 20.97 -6.48
CA ASP A 83 -46.16 21.16 -6.77
C ASP A 83 -45.88 22.61 -7.20
N LEU A 84 -46.72 23.24 -8.04
CA LEU A 84 -46.52 24.63 -8.45
C LEU A 84 -46.73 25.62 -7.30
N ILE A 85 -47.75 25.42 -6.46
CA ILE A 85 -48.00 26.25 -5.26
C ILE A 85 -46.84 26.15 -4.28
N VAL A 86 -46.35 24.94 -4.01
CA VAL A 86 -45.19 24.70 -3.15
C VAL A 86 -43.92 25.28 -3.76
N THR A 87 -43.68 25.05 -5.06
CA THR A 87 -42.49 25.58 -5.77
C THR A 87 -42.48 27.10 -5.73
N TYR A 88 -43.61 27.75 -6.03
CA TYR A 88 -43.79 29.20 -5.94
C TYR A 88 -43.56 29.73 -4.52
N THR A 89 -44.15 29.09 -3.50
CA THR A 89 -43.97 29.50 -2.10
C THR A 89 -42.51 29.33 -1.67
N SER A 90 -41.86 28.21 -2.03
CA SER A 90 -40.44 27.98 -1.77
C SER A 90 -39.56 29.01 -2.47
N VAL A 91 -39.88 29.42 -3.71
CA VAL A 91 -39.17 30.49 -4.44
C VAL A 91 -39.26 31.80 -3.65
N ILE A 92 -40.47 32.19 -3.22
CA ILE A 92 -40.69 33.44 -2.49
C ILE A 92 -40.05 33.42 -1.09
N LEU A 93 -40.12 32.30 -0.37
CA LEU A 93 -39.44 32.12 0.91
C LEU A 93 -37.92 32.15 0.76
N LEU A 94 -37.36 31.50 -0.27
CA LEU A 94 -35.94 31.49 -0.57
C LEU A 94 -35.43 32.88 -0.99
N LEU A 95 -36.24 33.64 -1.73
CA LEU A 95 -35.97 35.05 -2.03
C LEU A 95 -35.83 35.88 -0.75
N SER A 96 -36.78 35.77 0.20
CA SER A 96 -36.71 36.52 1.46
C SER A 96 -35.48 36.19 2.33
N ARG A 97 -34.88 35.00 2.14
CA ARG A 97 -33.67 34.52 2.82
C ARG A 97 -32.37 35.05 2.18
N ILE A 98 -32.45 35.71 1.03
CA ILE A 98 -31.32 36.42 0.43
C ILE A 98 -31.34 37.85 0.98
N GLU A 99 -30.51 38.14 1.98
CA GLU A 99 -30.49 39.42 2.70
C GLU A 99 -30.13 40.58 1.74
N ASP A 100 -29.06 40.41 0.95
CA ASP A 100 -28.59 41.42 -0.01
C ASP A 100 -29.49 41.59 -1.26
N ARG A 101 -30.64 40.91 -1.37
CA ARG A 101 -31.48 40.88 -2.59
C ARG A 101 -31.79 42.26 -3.15
N ARG A 102 -32.13 43.21 -2.28
CA ARG A 102 -32.48 44.60 -2.64
C ARG A 102 -31.26 45.36 -3.14
N VAL A 103 -30.10 45.10 -2.54
CA VAL A 103 -28.82 45.70 -2.92
C VAL A 103 -28.38 45.20 -4.30
N LEU A 104 -28.39 43.89 -4.53
CA LEU A 104 -28.00 43.28 -5.81
C LEU A 104 -28.81 43.87 -6.99
N ILE A 105 -30.13 43.93 -6.83
CA ILE A 105 -31.05 44.44 -7.84
C ILE A 105 -30.88 45.96 -8.03
N GLY A 106 -30.68 46.71 -6.94
CA GLY A 106 -30.48 48.16 -7.00
C GLY A 106 -29.14 48.59 -7.60
N VAL A 107 -28.03 47.95 -7.20
CA VAL A 107 -26.68 48.23 -7.76
C VAL A 107 -26.65 47.94 -9.26
N TYR A 108 -27.28 46.84 -9.70
CA TYR A 108 -27.42 46.54 -11.13
C TYR A 108 -28.19 47.64 -11.87
N ASN A 109 -29.34 48.09 -11.35
CA ASN A 109 -30.11 49.16 -11.99
C ASN A 109 -29.37 50.50 -12.02
N CYS A 110 -28.69 50.88 -10.93
CA CYS A 110 -27.89 52.11 -10.92
C CYS A 110 -26.76 52.05 -11.94
N ALA A 111 -26.07 50.91 -12.09
CA ALA A 111 -25.05 50.73 -13.12
C ALA A 111 -25.66 50.79 -14.54
N HIS A 112 -26.79 50.14 -14.77
CA HIS A 112 -27.52 50.19 -16.05
C HIS A 112 -27.94 51.62 -16.41
N GLU A 113 -28.50 52.37 -15.45
CA GLU A 113 -28.96 53.75 -15.63
C GLU A 113 -27.80 54.72 -15.89
N MET A 114 -26.65 54.51 -15.24
CA MET A 114 -25.42 55.27 -15.50
C MET A 114 -24.80 54.97 -16.88
N LEU A 115 -25.01 53.77 -17.44
CA LEU A 115 -24.46 53.35 -18.74
C LEU A 115 -25.38 53.64 -19.93
N HIS A 116 -26.71 53.62 -19.72
CA HIS A 116 -27.71 53.71 -20.78
C HIS A 116 -28.65 54.92 -20.66
N GLY A 117 -28.52 55.72 -19.59
CA GLY A 117 -29.34 56.91 -19.36
C GLY A 117 -30.77 56.63 -18.88
N HIS A 118 -31.12 55.37 -18.64
CA HIS A 118 -32.41 54.95 -18.09
C HIS A 118 -32.31 53.67 -17.26
N SER A 119 -33.15 53.55 -16.24
CA SER A 119 -33.37 52.31 -15.48
C SER A 119 -33.72 51.12 -16.39
N ASP A 120 -33.44 49.91 -15.91
CA ASP A 120 -33.79 48.66 -16.57
C ASP A 120 -35.33 48.50 -16.67
N PRO A 121 -35.90 48.07 -17.82
CA PRO A 121 -37.33 47.91 -18.00
C PRO A 121 -38.04 46.94 -17.04
N SER A 122 -37.30 46.01 -16.41
CA SER A 122 -37.86 45.08 -15.41
C SER A 122 -37.73 45.59 -13.97
N PHE A 123 -36.82 46.53 -13.68
CA PHE A 123 -36.48 46.98 -12.33
C PHE A 123 -37.69 47.44 -11.51
N ALA A 124 -38.58 48.25 -12.09
CA ALA A 124 -39.77 48.73 -11.37
C ALA A 124 -40.70 47.59 -10.91
N ARG A 125 -40.88 46.55 -11.74
CA ARG A 125 -41.74 45.38 -11.43
C ARG A 125 -41.04 44.34 -10.56
N LEU A 126 -39.74 44.12 -10.78
CA LEU A 126 -38.93 43.29 -9.89
C LEU A 126 -38.86 43.92 -8.50
N GLY A 127 -38.79 45.26 -8.45
CA GLY A 127 -38.93 46.05 -7.25
C GLY A 127 -40.26 45.83 -6.53
N GLN A 128 -41.38 45.82 -7.28
CA GLN A 128 -42.70 45.51 -6.74
C GLN A 128 -42.72 44.22 -5.93
N MET A 129 -42.22 43.15 -6.56
CA MET A 129 -42.20 41.81 -5.98
C MET A 129 -41.36 41.75 -4.69
N VAL A 130 -40.16 42.36 -4.67
CA VAL A 130 -39.21 42.20 -3.56
C VAL A 130 -39.67 42.86 -2.26
N LEU A 131 -40.51 43.91 -2.30
CA LEU A 131 -41.13 44.46 -1.09
C LEU A 131 -42.46 43.84 -0.72
N GLU A 132 -43.30 43.47 -1.69
CA GLU A 132 -44.57 42.79 -1.35
C GLU A 132 -44.32 41.50 -0.57
N TYR A 133 -43.27 40.75 -0.91
CA TYR A 133 -42.87 39.53 -0.20
C TYR A 133 -41.78 39.74 0.87
N ASP A 134 -41.62 40.94 1.42
CA ASP A 134 -40.68 41.17 2.53
C ASP A 134 -41.12 40.49 3.83
N HIS A 135 -42.44 40.28 3.99
CA HIS A 135 -43.05 39.38 4.96
C HIS A 135 -43.80 38.28 4.18
N PRO A 136 -43.08 37.31 3.59
CA PRO A 136 -43.59 36.49 2.48
C PRO A 136 -44.85 35.71 2.85
N LEU A 137 -44.86 35.04 4.01
CA LEU A 137 -46.02 34.26 4.48
C LEU A 137 -47.29 35.12 4.66
N LYS A 138 -47.15 36.39 5.05
CA LYS A 138 -48.30 37.30 5.21
C LYS A 138 -48.89 37.66 3.84
N LYS A 139 -48.07 38.20 2.93
CA LYS A 139 -48.51 38.57 1.58
C LYS A 139 -49.04 37.36 0.79
N LEU A 140 -48.37 36.22 0.88
CA LEU A 140 -48.82 34.98 0.25
C LEU A 140 -50.18 34.52 0.82
N THR A 141 -50.43 34.66 2.12
CA THR A 141 -51.75 34.35 2.69
C THR A 141 -52.85 35.25 2.09
N GLU A 142 -52.60 36.55 2.01
CA GLU A 142 -53.52 37.52 1.40
C GLU A 142 -53.78 37.18 -0.08
N GLU A 143 -52.73 36.80 -0.82
CA GLU A 143 -52.80 36.30 -2.20
C GLU A 143 -53.58 34.97 -2.36
N PHE A 144 -53.55 34.09 -1.36
CA PHE A 144 -54.16 32.76 -1.40
C PHE A 144 -55.59 32.72 -0.84
N GLY A 145 -56.07 33.81 -0.22
CA GLY A 145 -57.47 34.00 0.16
C GLY A 145 -58.47 33.57 -0.93
N PRO A 146 -58.43 34.14 -2.15
CA PRO A 146 -59.31 33.75 -3.27
C PRO A 146 -59.13 32.30 -3.75
N HIS A 147 -57.97 31.68 -3.50
CA HIS A 147 -57.67 30.30 -3.89
C HIS A 147 -58.09 29.26 -2.83
N THR A 148 -58.41 29.69 -1.60
CA THR A 148 -58.63 28.81 -0.43
C THR A 148 -59.53 27.61 -0.72
N LYS A 149 -60.62 27.79 -1.48
CA LYS A 149 -61.55 26.70 -1.83
C LYS A 149 -60.92 25.64 -2.76
N ALA A 150 -60.11 26.05 -3.74
CA ALA A 150 -59.44 25.14 -4.66
C ALA A 150 -58.27 24.40 -3.97
N VAL A 151 -57.46 25.12 -3.19
CA VAL A 151 -56.31 24.54 -2.48
C VAL A 151 -56.76 23.60 -1.37
N SER A 152 -57.71 23.99 -0.52
CA SER A 152 -58.22 23.09 0.53
C SER A 152 -58.93 21.85 -0.04
N GLY A 153 -59.64 21.96 -1.16
CA GLY A 153 -60.19 20.81 -1.87
C GLY A 153 -59.11 19.85 -2.40
N ALA A 154 -58.05 20.38 -3.01
CA ALA A 154 -56.90 19.59 -3.46
C ALA A 154 -56.20 18.88 -2.28
N LEU A 155 -55.95 19.57 -1.17
CA LEU A 155 -55.29 19.00 0.01
C LEU A 155 -56.14 17.95 0.73
N LEU A 156 -57.46 18.15 0.82
CA LEU A 156 -58.37 17.15 1.40
C LEU A 156 -58.42 15.84 0.60
N SER A 157 -58.19 15.88 -0.71
CA SER A 157 -58.08 14.66 -1.53
C SER A 157 -56.93 13.74 -1.08
N LEU A 158 -55.89 14.31 -0.46
CA LEU A 158 -54.74 13.56 0.07
C LEU A 158 -55.05 12.88 1.42
N HIS A 159 -56.15 13.21 2.10
CA HIS A 159 -56.39 12.82 3.50
C HIS A 159 -56.31 11.31 3.74
N PHE A 160 -57.06 10.52 2.96
CA PHE A 160 -57.08 9.06 3.07
C PHE A 160 -55.71 8.45 2.75
N LEU A 161 -55.07 8.92 1.68
CA LEU A 161 -53.77 8.44 1.23
C LEU A 161 -52.67 8.73 2.26
N PHE A 162 -52.61 9.96 2.79
CA PHE A 162 -51.59 10.37 3.76
C PHE A 162 -51.73 9.57 5.05
N VAL A 163 -52.95 9.44 5.59
CA VAL A 163 -53.21 8.64 6.80
C VAL A 163 -52.84 7.17 6.58
N ARG A 164 -53.15 6.58 5.42
CA ARG A 164 -52.81 5.18 5.10
C ARG A 164 -51.30 4.94 4.95
N ARG A 165 -50.57 5.90 4.37
CA ARG A 165 -49.12 5.79 4.11
C ARG A 165 -48.27 6.15 5.34
N ASN A 166 -48.71 7.12 6.14
CA ASN A 166 -48.05 7.56 7.37
C ASN A 166 -48.56 6.73 8.57
N GLN A 167 -48.07 5.50 8.67
CA GLN A 167 -48.35 4.53 9.73
C GLN A 167 -47.06 4.08 10.41
N GLY A 168 -47.14 3.65 11.67
CA GLY A 168 -45.98 3.21 12.46
C GLY A 168 -45.45 1.84 12.06
N ALA A 169 -44.19 1.56 12.39
CA ALA A 169 -43.51 0.33 12.02
C ALA A 169 -44.18 -0.96 12.55
N GLU A 170 -44.94 -0.90 13.64
CA GLU A 170 -45.75 -2.03 14.13
C GLU A 170 -46.96 -2.31 13.24
N GLN A 171 -47.61 -1.27 12.71
CA GLN A 171 -48.72 -1.39 11.78
C GLN A 171 -48.25 -1.90 10.41
N TRP A 172 -47.04 -1.51 9.97
CA TRP A 172 -46.40 -2.11 8.79
C TRP A 172 -46.03 -3.58 9.00
N ARG A 173 -45.60 -3.98 10.21
CA ARG A 173 -45.34 -5.39 10.56
C ARG A 173 -46.63 -6.22 10.60
N SER A 174 -47.72 -5.71 11.20
CA SER A 174 -49.00 -6.44 11.24
C SER A 174 -49.67 -6.53 9.87
N ALA A 175 -49.51 -5.53 9.00
CA ALA A 175 -49.92 -5.57 7.60
C ALA A 175 -48.96 -6.36 6.68
N GLN A 176 -47.83 -6.86 7.20
CA GLN A 176 -46.75 -7.53 6.45
C GLN A 176 -46.33 -6.77 5.18
N LEU A 177 -46.22 -5.44 5.29
CA LEU A 177 -46.00 -4.54 4.15
C LEU A 177 -44.73 -4.92 3.35
N LEU A 178 -44.86 -4.95 2.01
CA LEU A 178 -43.85 -5.42 1.05
C LEU A 178 -43.47 -6.93 1.12
N SER A 179 -44.13 -7.73 1.97
CA SER A 179 -43.85 -9.18 2.02
C SER A 179 -44.48 -9.93 0.84
N LEU A 180 -43.64 -10.37 -0.10
CA LEU A 180 -44.05 -11.27 -1.21
C LEU A 180 -44.43 -12.68 -0.73
N ILE A 181 -43.98 -13.08 0.47
CA ILE A 181 -44.17 -14.43 1.04
C ILE A 181 -45.30 -14.50 2.08
N SER A 182 -45.96 -13.39 2.37
CA SER A 182 -47.15 -13.32 3.24
C SER A 182 -48.29 -14.20 2.71
N THR A 183 -48.50 -14.18 1.40
CA THR A 183 -49.53 -14.97 0.69
C THR A 183 -48.90 -15.62 -0.55
N PRO A 184 -48.21 -16.78 -0.41
CA PRO A 184 -47.47 -17.39 -1.51
C PRO A 184 -48.32 -17.70 -2.76
N ALA A 185 -49.60 -18.03 -2.58
CA ALA A 185 -50.55 -18.24 -3.67
C ALA A 185 -50.83 -16.97 -4.52
N ALA A 186 -50.54 -15.78 -4.00
CA ALA A 186 -50.70 -14.51 -4.71
C ALA A 186 -49.42 -14.01 -5.38
N MET A 187 -48.28 -14.72 -5.30
CA MET A 187 -47.00 -14.28 -5.90
C MET A 187 -47.04 -14.13 -7.43
N ILE A 188 -48.01 -14.77 -8.10
CA ILE A 188 -48.21 -14.68 -9.55
C ILE A 188 -49.15 -13.51 -9.92
N ASN A 189 -49.92 -12.99 -8.95
CA ASN A 189 -50.87 -11.91 -9.18
C ASN A 189 -50.13 -10.56 -9.26
N PRO A 190 -50.40 -9.71 -10.26
CA PRO A 190 -49.83 -8.38 -10.32
C PRO A 190 -50.36 -7.52 -9.17
N ALA A 191 -49.45 -6.93 -8.39
CA ALA A 191 -49.83 -5.97 -7.34
C ALA A 191 -50.46 -4.72 -7.99
N ASN A 192 -51.74 -4.48 -7.70
CA ASN A 192 -52.52 -3.40 -8.29
C ASN A 192 -53.28 -2.57 -7.23
N SER A 193 -53.70 -1.38 -7.63
CA SER A 193 -54.46 -0.40 -6.85
C SER A 193 -55.14 0.53 -7.83
N ASP A 194 -56.38 0.95 -7.58
CA ASP A 194 -57.07 1.96 -8.40
C ASP A 194 -56.33 3.32 -8.38
N THR A 195 -55.35 3.47 -7.48
CA THR A 195 -54.51 4.66 -7.33
C THR A 195 -53.01 4.33 -7.41
N MET A 196 -52.55 3.51 -8.38
CA MET A 196 -51.13 3.14 -8.55
C MET A 196 -50.16 4.33 -8.40
N ALA A 197 -50.44 5.47 -9.05
CA ALA A 197 -49.62 6.69 -8.99
C ALA A 197 -49.47 7.29 -7.58
N CYS A 198 -50.36 6.96 -6.67
CA CYS A 198 -50.37 7.39 -5.27
C CYS A 198 -49.60 6.43 -4.35
N GLU A 199 -49.40 5.16 -4.74
CA GLU A 199 -48.72 4.17 -3.89
C GLU A 199 -47.21 4.45 -3.76
N TYR A 200 -46.58 4.97 -4.82
CA TYR A 200 -45.17 5.36 -4.83
C TYR A 200 -44.94 6.88 -4.67
N LEU A 201 -46.00 7.68 -4.47
CA LEU A 201 -45.86 9.10 -4.16
C LEU A 201 -45.10 9.26 -2.82
N SER A 202 -44.13 10.19 -2.77
CA SER A 202 -43.34 10.43 -1.56
C SER A 202 -44.17 11.04 -0.44
N VAL A 203 -44.05 10.49 0.77
CA VAL A 203 -44.73 11.01 1.97
C VAL A 203 -44.20 12.39 2.35
N GLU A 204 -42.89 12.66 2.16
CA GLU A 204 -42.28 13.99 2.35
C GLU A 204 -42.91 15.02 1.40
N VAL A 205 -43.13 14.65 0.13
CA VAL A 205 -43.75 15.54 -0.86
C VAL A 205 -45.19 15.85 -0.49
N MET A 206 -45.96 14.85 -0.04
CA MET A 206 -47.32 15.04 0.47
C MET A 206 -47.37 15.91 1.72
N GLU A 207 -46.49 15.66 2.69
CA GLU A 207 -46.38 16.45 3.91
C GLU A 207 -46.01 17.91 3.61
N ARG A 208 -45.05 18.13 2.70
CA ARG A 208 -44.68 19.45 2.20
C ARG A 208 -45.85 20.16 1.52
N TRP A 209 -46.64 19.47 0.68
CA TRP A 209 -47.86 20.03 0.08
C TRP A 209 -48.89 20.41 1.16
N ILE A 210 -49.15 19.54 2.14
CA ILE A 210 -50.13 19.77 3.21
C ILE A 210 -49.70 20.95 4.08
N VAL A 211 -48.43 20.97 4.53
CA VAL A 211 -47.95 21.98 5.47
C VAL A 211 -47.78 23.36 4.81
N ILE A 212 -47.23 23.45 3.61
CA ILE A 212 -47.17 24.73 2.90
C ILE A 212 -48.58 25.15 2.44
N GLY A 213 -49.41 24.21 1.97
CA GLY A 213 -50.74 24.49 1.44
C GLY A 213 -51.72 25.06 2.47
N PHE A 214 -51.79 24.52 3.70
CA PHE A 214 -52.62 25.14 4.74
C PHE A 214 -51.92 26.27 5.53
N LEU A 215 -50.60 26.50 5.41
CA LEU A 215 -50.00 27.79 5.82
C LEU A 215 -50.62 28.94 5.00
N LEU A 216 -50.67 28.77 3.67
CA LEU A 216 -51.25 29.75 2.74
C LEU A 216 -52.76 29.94 2.91
N CYS A 217 -53.47 28.87 3.25
CA CYS A 217 -54.94 28.81 3.27
C CYS A 217 -55.52 28.59 4.67
N HIS A 218 -54.88 29.14 5.72
CA HIS A 218 -55.18 28.86 7.12
C HIS A 218 -56.65 29.09 7.53
N GLY A 219 -57.40 29.95 6.83
CA GLY A 219 -58.83 30.19 7.09
C GLY A 219 -59.72 28.94 6.97
N CYS A 220 -59.29 27.91 6.23
CA CYS A 220 -60.03 26.64 6.16
C CYS A 220 -59.78 25.71 7.37
N LEU A 221 -58.74 25.93 8.18
CA LEU A 221 -58.43 25.13 9.37
C LEU A 221 -59.44 25.36 10.51
N ASN A 222 -60.02 26.57 10.59
CA ASN A 222 -61.05 26.92 11.57
C ASN A 222 -62.46 26.50 11.14
N SER A 223 -62.70 26.33 9.83
CA SER A 223 -64.02 26.03 9.26
C SER A 223 -64.22 24.56 8.86
N ASN A 224 -63.14 23.76 8.74
CA ASN A 224 -63.23 22.33 8.44
C ASN A 224 -62.33 21.48 9.37
N SER A 225 -62.97 20.62 10.17
CA SER A 225 -62.30 19.73 11.12
C SER A 225 -61.42 18.65 10.45
N GLN A 226 -61.70 18.26 9.21
CA GLN A 226 -60.83 17.35 8.45
C GLN A 226 -59.52 18.02 8.04
N CYS A 227 -59.55 19.30 7.62
CA CYS A 227 -58.34 20.08 7.37
C CYS A 227 -57.50 20.16 8.66
N GLN A 228 -58.13 20.48 9.79
CA GLN A 228 -57.44 20.57 11.08
C GLN A 228 -56.83 19.22 11.53
N LYS A 229 -57.51 18.09 11.29
CA LYS A 229 -56.98 16.75 11.57
C LYS A 229 -55.78 16.39 10.69
N LEU A 230 -55.88 16.63 9.39
CA LEU A 230 -54.78 16.36 8.44
C LEU A 230 -53.54 17.20 8.77
N TRP A 231 -53.76 18.48 9.06
CA TRP A 231 -52.72 19.42 9.51
C TRP A 231 -52.00 18.96 10.76
N LYS A 232 -52.76 18.59 11.82
CA LYS A 232 -52.20 18.11 13.09
C LYS A 232 -51.34 16.85 12.89
N LEU A 233 -51.72 15.95 12.00
CA LEU A 233 -50.94 14.73 11.72
C LEU A 233 -49.58 15.04 11.07
N CYS A 234 -49.51 15.99 10.13
CA CYS A 234 -48.23 16.46 9.58
C CYS A 234 -47.37 17.20 10.62
N LEU A 235 -47.99 18.07 11.45
CA LEU A 235 -47.27 18.75 12.53
C LEU A 235 -46.75 17.80 13.62
N GLN A 236 -47.24 16.56 13.67
CA GLN A 236 -46.73 15.50 14.55
C GLN A 236 -45.63 14.64 13.90
N GLY A 237 -45.46 14.71 12.57
CA GLY A 237 -44.44 13.98 11.82
C GLY A 237 -43.08 14.71 11.79
N SER A 238 -43.07 15.96 11.33
CA SER A 238 -41.82 16.65 10.97
C SER A 238 -41.65 18.04 11.61
N LEU A 239 -40.52 18.23 12.30
CA LEU A 239 -40.08 19.53 12.86
C LEU A 239 -39.62 20.53 11.79
N TYR A 240 -39.08 20.01 10.68
CA TYR A 240 -38.46 20.74 9.57
C TYR A 240 -39.03 20.24 8.24
N ILE A 241 -39.16 21.11 7.24
CA ILE A 241 -39.58 20.73 5.88
C ILE A 241 -38.62 21.29 4.83
N THR A 242 -38.24 20.45 3.87
CA THR A 242 -37.34 20.75 2.75
C THR A 242 -37.97 21.74 1.76
N LEU A 243 -37.45 22.97 1.66
CA LEU A 243 -37.81 23.90 0.58
C LEU A 243 -37.07 23.50 -0.71
N ILE A 244 -35.73 23.39 -0.63
CA ILE A 244 -34.86 22.82 -1.65
C ILE A 244 -33.51 22.41 -1.03
N ARG A 245 -33.03 21.19 -1.33
CA ARG A 245 -31.73 20.66 -0.87
C ARG A 245 -31.57 20.85 0.65
N GLU A 246 -30.61 21.65 1.09
CA GLU A 246 -30.31 21.93 2.51
C GLU A 246 -31.19 23.05 3.11
N ASP A 247 -31.94 23.80 2.30
CA ASP A 247 -32.75 24.93 2.78
C ASP A 247 -34.08 24.44 3.36
N VAL A 248 -34.14 24.35 4.69
CA VAL A 248 -35.30 23.86 5.45
C VAL A 248 -36.15 24.98 6.08
N LEU A 249 -37.43 24.70 6.31
CA LEU A 249 -38.37 25.55 7.05
C LEU A 249 -38.65 24.93 8.44
N GLN A 250 -38.29 25.64 9.52
CA GLN A 250 -38.70 25.28 10.89
C GLN A 250 -40.20 25.55 11.05
N VAL A 251 -41.02 24.49 10.96
CA VAL A 251 -42.48 24.60 10.81
C VAL A 251 -43.10 25.29 12.03
N HIS A 252 -42.75 24.86 13.24
CA HIS A 252 -43.32 25.40 14.48
C HIS A 252 -42.85 26.84 14.78
N LYS A 253 -41.63 27.21 14.37
CA LYS A 253 -41.11 28.58 14.54
C LYS A 253 -41.76 29.56 13.56
N ALA A 254 -41.99 29.14 12.31
CA ALA A 254 -42.75 29.91 11.33
C ALA A 254 -44.21 30.11 11.78
N LEU A 255 -44.83 29.07 12.35
CA LEU A 255 -46.15 29.15 12.98
C LEU A 255 -46.18 30.15 14.15
N PHE A 256 -45.18 30.12 15.04
CA PHE A 256 -45.11 31.03 16.18
C PHE A 256 -45.05 32.51 15.74
N ALA A 257 -44.26 32.83 14.71
CA ALA A 257 -44.19 34.18 14.14
C ALA A 257 -45.52 34.63 13.50
N PHE A 258 -46.30 33.70 12.95
CA PHE A 258 -47.63 33.97 12.38
C PHE A 258 -48.71 34.15 13.48
N MET A 259 -48.66 33.31 14.52
CA MET A 259 -49.56 33.38 15.68
C MET A 259 -49.30 34.60 16.58
N ALA A 260 -48.09 35.18 16.55
CA ALA A 260 -47.82 36.46 17.22
C ALA A 260 -48.71 37.62 16.70
N LEU A 261 -49.32 37.47 15.51
CA LEU A 261 -50.28 38.41 14.94
C LEU A 261 -51.75 37.99 15.13
N SER A 262 -52.05 36.82 15.72
CA SER A 262 -53.41 36.37 16.01
C SER A 262 -53.50 35.46 17.26
N PHE A 263 -54.13 35.98 18.32
CA PHE A 263 -54.15 35.41 19.68
C PHE A 263 -54.51 33.91 19.79
N ILE A 264 -53.51 33.06 20.06
CA ILE A 264 -53.59 31.98 21.07
C ILE A 264 -52.22 31.89 21.74
N ARG A 265 -52.13 32.12 23.06
CA ARG A 265 -50.84 32.26 23.77
C ARG A 265 -50.45 31.06 24.64
N ASP A 266 -51.40 30.48 25.37
CA ASP A 266 -51.04 29.74 26.59
C ASP A 266 -50.77 28.24 26.32
N GLU A 267 -51.55 27.58 25.45
CA GLU A 267 -51.31 26.18 24.98
C GLU A 267 -49.94 26.02 24.28
N VAL A 268 -49.57 26.95 23.39
CA VAL A 268 -48.29 26.87 22.67
C VAL A 268 -47.10 27.15 23.62
N THR A 269 -47.30 28.00 24.63
CA THR A 269 -46.28 28.21 25.67
C THR A 269 -46.04 26.95 26.52
N TRP A 270 -47.08 26.13 26.74
CA TRP A 270 -46.93 24.82 27.36
C TRP A 270 -46.14 23.85 26.47
N LEU A 271 -46.41 23.83 25.16
CA LEU A 271 -45.70 22.98 24.21
C LEU A 271 -44.21 23.36 24.06
N VAL A 272 -43.91 24.66 23.96
CA VAL A 272 -42.52 25.17 23.87
C VAL A 272 -41.70 24.78 25.10
N ARG A 273 -42.26 24.92 26.30
CA ARG A 273 -41.61 24.50 27.56
C ARG A 273 -41.28 23.00 27.62
N HIS A 274 -41.97 22.16 26.87
CA HIS A 274 -41.64 20.73 26.75
C HIS A 274 -40.63 20.48 25.63
N ALA A 275 -40.76 21.17 24.47
CA ALA A 275 -39.80 21.07 23.37
C ALA A 275 -38.37 21.48 23.80
N GLU A 276 -38.22 22.59 24.52
CA GLU A 276 -36.94 23.08 25.05
C GLU A 276 -36.31 22.12 26.08
N ASN A 277 -37.13 21.30 26.77
CA ASN A 277 -36.65 20.31 27.73
C ASN A 277 -36.30 18.94 27.11
N VAL A 278 -36.69 18.67 25.85
CA VAL A 278 -36.24 17.47 25.13
C VAL A 278 -34.81 17.64 24.61
N THR A 279 -34.41 18.86 24.23
CA THR A 279 -33.06 19.18 23.75
C THR A 279 -32.04 19.40 24.89
N LYS A 280 -31.77 18.34 25.67
CA LYS A 280 -30.61 18.30 26.60
C LYS A 280 -29.38 17.56 26.06
N THR A 281 -29.40 17.19 24.79
CA THR A 281 -28.21 16.74 24.04
C THR A 281 -28.13 17.48 22.70
N LYS A 282 -27.16 18.40 22.60
CA LYS A 282 -26.80 19.21 21.41
C LYS A 282 -27.75 20.35 21.07
N THR A 283 -27.19 21.44 20.55
CA THR A 283 -27.92 22.69 20.25
C THR A 283 -28.44 22.69 18.80
N PRO A 284 -29.42 23.54 18.45
CA PRO A 284 -29.84 23.69 17.05
C PRO A 284 -28.74 24.19 16.11
N GLU A 285 -27.69 24.81 16.66
CA GLU A 285 -26.55 25.34 15.92
C GLU A 285 -25.59 24.22 15.47
N ASP A 286 -25.50 23.11 16.22
CA ASP A 286 -24.76 21.89 15.84
C ASP A 286 -25.26 21.24 14.52
N TYR A 287 -26.44 21.66 14.02
CA TYR A 287 -27.07 21.17 12.79
C TYR A 287 -27.11 22.21 11.66
N ALA A 288 -26.67 23.45 11.91
CA ALA A 288 -26.79 24.54 10.94
C ALA A 288 -25.62 24.62 9.94
N ASP A 289 -24.49 23.97 10.25
CA ASP A 289 -23.22 24.24 9.58
C ASP A 289 -22.70 23.05 8.75
N SER A 290 -22.45 23.34 7.46
CA SER A 290 -21.85 22.47 6.44
C SER A 290 -22.62 21.22 5.96
N PHE A 291 -22.88 21.21 4.64
CA PHE A 291 -23.04 20.07 3.73
C PHE A 291 -23.48 18.70 4.29
N HIS A 292 -24.56 18.15 3.73
CA HIS A 292 -24.93 16.73 3.94
C HIS A 292 -23.77 15.75 3.69
N LEU A 293 -22.77 16.12 2.87
CA LEU A 293 -21.57 15.32 2.66
C LEU A 293 -20.71 15.10 3.90
N ARG A 294 -20.55 16.05 4.83
CA ARG A 294 -19.80 15.77 6.09
C ARG A 294 -20.50 14.72 6.94
N THR A 295 -21.83 14.66 6.86
CA THR A 295 -22.62 13.59 7.48
C THR A 295 -22.44 12.27 6.73
N PHE A 296 -22.35 12.30 5.40
CA PHE A 296 -22.12 11.13 4.54
C PHE A 296 -20.74 10.50 4.73
N GLU A 297 -19.67 11.32 4.76
CA GLU A 297 -18.30 10.93 5.14
C GLU A 297 -18.26 10.29 6.53
N LYS A 298 -18.97 10.88 7.50
CA LYS A 298 -19.06 10.34 8.85
C LYS A 298 -19.85 9.02 8.92
N MET A 299 -20.93 8.88 8.17
CA MET A 299 -21.67 7.62 8.05
C MET A 299 -20.81 6.52 7.41
N PHE A 300 -19.96 6.87 6.43
CA PHE A 300 -18.97 5.95 5.87
C PHE A 300 -17.93 5.53 6.91
N ALA A 301 -17.33 6.48 7.65
CA ALA A 301 -16.38 6.18 8.73
C ALA A 301 -16.99 5.25 9.81
N MET A 302 -18.21 5.53 10.27
CA MET A 302 -18.93 4.66 11.22
C MET A 302 -19.30 3.29 10.61
N THR A 303 -19.39 3.17 9.29
CA THR A 303 -19.58 1.89 8.57
C THR A 303 -18.28 1.08 8.50
N LEU A 304 -17.12 1.75 8.50
CA LEU A 304 -15.80 1.10 8.57
C LEU A 304 -15.45 0.59 9.98
N GLU A 305 -15.94 1.26 11.03
CA GLU A 305 -15.72 0.87 12.43
C GLU A 305 -16.47 -0.41 12.84
N GLU A 306 -17.59 -0.75 12.19
CA GLU A 306 -18.47 -1.87 12.55
C GLU A 306 -18.36 -3.04 11.54
N PRO A 307 -17.75 -4.18 11.91
CA PRO A 307 -17.54 -5.32 11.00
C PRO A 307 -18.82 -5.90 10.38
N ALA A 308 -19.97 -5.83 11.06
CA ALA A 308 -21.24 -6.27 10.49
C ALA A 308 -21.73 -5.37 9.34
N MET A 309 -21.32 -4.09 9.34
CA MET A 309 -21.75 -3.07 8.40
C MET A 309 -20.81 -2.91 7.19
N LEU A 310 -19.53 -3.32 7.31
CA LEU A 310 -18.53 -3.31 6.22
C LEU A 310 -19.06 -3.90 4.90
N ARG A 311 -19.88 -4.96 4.96
CA ARG A 311 -20.51 -5.59 3.78
C ARG A 311 -21.30 -4.61 2.90
N TYR A 312 -21.82 -3.53 3.48
CA TYR A 312 -22.67 -2.55 2.80
C TYR A 312 -21.91 -1.27 2.41
N ALA A 313 -20.62 -1.13 2.78
CA ALA A 313 -19.84 0.08 2.56
C ALA A 313 -19.68 0.47 1.06
N ILE A 314 -19.83 -0.49 0.14
CA ILE A 314 -19.87 -0.24 -1.31
C ILE A 314 -21.05 0.64 -1.75
N ALA A 315 -22.10 0.77 -0.92
CA ALA A 315 -23.21 1.68 -1.19
C ALA A 315 -22.78 3.16 -1.26
N PHE A 316 -21.72 3.56 -0.54
CA PHE A 316 -21.26 4.95 -0.51
C PHE A 316 -20.68 5.41 -1.88
N PRO A 317 -19.71 4.70 -2.49
CA PRO A 317 -19.30 4.91 -3.89
C PRO A 317 -20.47 4.89 -4.90
N LEU A 318 -21.43 3.97 -4.74
CA LEU A 318 -22.57 3.86 -5.67
C LEU A 318 -23.51 5.08 -5.60
N ILE A 319 -23.75 5.63 -4.41
CA ILE A 319 -24.57 6.84 -4.22
C ILE A 319 -23.91 8.07 -4.88
N CYS A 320 -22.58 8.14 -5.00
CA CYS A 320 -21.90 9.22 -5.71
C CYS A 320 -22.32 9.34 -7.18
N ALA A 321 -22.76 8.25 -7.83
CA ALA A 321 -23.30 8.30 -9.20
C ALA A 321 -24.59 9.12 -9.30
N HIS A 322 -25.39 9.19 -8.22
CA HIS A 322 -26.65 9.95 -8.20
C HIS A 322 -26.44 11.48 -8.10
N PHE A 323 -25.22 11.96 -7.84
CA PHE A 323 -24.94 13.40 -7.68
C PHE A 323 -25.25 14.21 -8.96
N VAL A 324 -25.21 13.59 -10.14
CA VAL A 324 -25.58 14.24 -11.40
C VAL A 324 -27.10 14.46 -11.52
N HIS A 325 -27.91 13.60 -10.91
CA HIS A 325 -29.38 13.62 -11.03
C HIS A 325 -30.05 14.76 -10.26
N CYS A 326 -29.31 15.56 -9.46
CA CYS A 326 -29.86 16.74 -8.77
C CYS A 326 -29.63 18.07 -9.53
N THR A 327 -29.10 18.01 -10.76
CA THR A 327 -28.83 19.17 -11.63
C THR A 327 -30.02 19.49 -12.55
N HIS A 328 -30.00 20.64 -13.23
CA HIS A 328 -31.06 21.09 -14.12
C HIS A 328 -30.49 21.97 -15.24
N GLU A 329 -31.01 21.85 -16.47
CA GLU A 329 -30.59 22.64 -17.64
C GLU A 329 -30.57 24.16 -17.42
N MET A 330 -31.36 24.67 -16.47
CA MET A 330 -31.39 26.10 -16.14
C MET A 330 -30.28 26.57 -15.20
N CYS A 331 -29.47 25.66 -14.64
CA CYS A 331 -28.28 25.99 -13.87
C CYS A 331 -27.08 25.12 -14.30
N PRO A 332 -26.56 25.29 -15.54
CA PRO A 332 -25.40 24.53 -15.99
C PRO A 332 -24.13 24.85 -15.19
N GLU A 333 -24.09 25.97 -14.46
CA GLU A 333 -22.92 26.42 -13.70
C GLU A 333 -22.53 25.47 -12.56
N GLU A 334 -23.49 24.76 -11.95
CA GLU A 334 -23.21 23.81 -10.86
C GLU A 334 -22.80 22.41 -11.34
N TYR A 335 -23.10 22.03 -12.58
CA TYR A 335 -22.87 20.66 -13.07
C TYR A 335 -21.38 20.23 -13.04
N PRO A 336 -20.39 21.04 -13.48
CA PRO A 336 -18.98 20.66 -13.37
C PRO A 336 -18.54 20.48 -11.92
N HIS A 337 -19.04 21.32 -11.02
CA HIS A 337 -18.72 21.28 -9.59
C HIS A 337 -19.28 20.00 -8.94
N LEU A 338 -20.56 19.69 -9.16
CA LEU A 338 -21.21 18.49 -8.62
C LEU A 338 -20.61 17.20 -9.20
N LYS A 339 -20.27 17.18 -10.50
CA LYS A 339 -19.59 16.04 -11.14
C LYS A 339 -18.21 15.80 -10.51
N ASN A 340 -17.37 16.83 -10.42
CA ASN A 340 -16.03 16.69 -9.86
C ASN A 340 -16.07 16.27 -8.38
N HIS A 341 -17.03 16.78 -7.62
CA HIS A 341 -17.25 16.39 -6.23
C HIS A 341 -17.67 14.92 -6.10
N GLY A 342 -18.63 14.46 -6.91
CA GLY A 342 -19.05 13.05 -6.93
C GLY A 342 -17.92 12.09 -7.30
N LEU A 343 -17.07 12.46 -8.27
CA LEU A 343 -15.88 11.67 -8.64
C LEU A 343 -14.84 11.63 -7.52
N HIS A 344 -14.56 12.77 -6.87
CA HIS A 344 -13.60 12.84 -5.76
C HIS A 344 -14.01 11.94 -4.58
N HIS A 345 -15.29 12.01 -4.17
CA HIS A 345 -15.80 11.20 -3.07
C HIS A 345 -15.88 9.71 -3.42
N CYS A 346 -16.26 9.38 -4.65
CA CYS A 346 -16.21 7.99 -5.13
C CYS A 346 -14.78 7.41 -5.06
N ASN A 347 -13.76 8.17 -5.50
CA ASN A 347 -12.36 7.74 -5.37
C ASN A 347 -11.94 7.59 -3.90
N SER A 348 -12.20 8.60 -3.07
CA SER A 348 -11.85 8.62 -1.64
C SER A 348 -12.41 7.41 -0.88
N PHE A 349 -13.69 7.07 -1.08
CA PHE A 349 -14.31 5.91 -0.45
C PHE A 349 -13.75 4.58 -0.96
N LEU A 350 -13.45 4.46 -2.27
CA LEU A 350 -12.83 3.25 -2.83
C LEU A 350 -11.38 3.06 -2.36
N GLU A 351 -10.64 4.15 -2.20
CA GLU A 351 -9.26 4.17 -1.74
C GLU A 351 -9.16 3.76 -0.25
N GLU A 352 -10.01 4.32 0.61
CA GLU A 352 -10.06 3.91 2.02
C GLU A 352 -10.56 2.46 2.18
N LEU A 353 -11.52 2.00 1.35
CA LEU A 353 -11.92 0.58 1.34
C LEU A 353 -10.78 -0.36 0.93
N ALA A 354 -9.99 0.01 -0.09
CA ALA A 354 -8.81 -0.74 -0.51
C ALA A 354 -7.73 -0.76 0.58
N LYS A 355 -7.53 0.36 1.28
CA LYS A 355 -6.59 0.52 2.40
C LYS A 355 -6.99 -0.28 3.63
N GLN A 356 -8.25 -0.24 4.05
CA GLN A 356 -8.77 -1.08 5.14
C GLN A 356 -8.65 -2.57 4.81
N THR A 357 -8.94 -2.95 3.55
CA THR A 357 -8.70 -4.32 3.06
C THR A 357 -7.22 -4.68 3.15
N SER A 358 -6.32 -3.82 2.67
CA SER A 358 -4.86 -4.03 2.74
C SER A 358 -4.37 -4.21 4.18
N ASN A 359 -4.82 -3.36 5.11
CA ASN A 359 -4.48 -3.46 6.54
C ASN A 359 -4.90 -4.83 7.12
N CYS A 360 -6.15 -5.26 6.87
CA CYS A 360 -6.65 -6.55 7.33
C CYS A 360 -5.86 -7.73 6.72
N VAL A 361 -5.49 -7.64 5.44
CA VAL A 361 -4.64 -8.64 4.79
C VAL A 361 -3.25 -8.68 5.41
N LEU A 362 -2.64 -7.53 5.71
CA LEU A 362 -1.32 -7.44 6.36
C LEU A 362 -1.35 -7.99 7.80
N GLU A 363 -2.39 -7.71 8.58
CA GLU A 363 -2.59 -8.31 9.92
C GLU A 363 -2.66 -9.84 9.84
N VAL A 364 -3.50 -10.40 8.96
CA VAL A 364 -3.64 -11.86 8.84
C VAL A 364 -2.38 -12.52 8.25
N CYS A 365 -1.70 -11.87 7.29
CA CYS A 365 -0.41 -12.34 6.80
C CYS A 365 0.65 -12.40 7.93
N ALA A 366 0.71 -11.39 8.80
CA ALA A 366 1.63 -11.37 9.94
C ALA A 366 1.35 -12.55 10.89
N GLU A 367 0.08 -12.87 11.15
CA GLU A 367 -0.31 -14.05 11.92
C GLU A 367 0.07 -15.37 11.22
N GLN A 368 -0.10 -15.48 9.90
CA GLN A 368 0.39 -16.66 9.17
C GLN A 368 1.91 -16.80 9.24
N ARG A 369 2.69 -15.71 9.28
CA ARG A 369 4.12 -15.76 9.60
C ARG A 369 4.37 -16.22 11.03
N ASN A 370 3.65 -15.69 12.02
CA ASN A 370 3.82 -16.06 13.43
C ASN A 370 3.55 -17.55 13.69
N LEU A 371 2.63 -18.17 12.92
CA LEU A 371 2.41 -19.62 12.92
C LEU A 371 3.52 -20.38 12.17
N SER A 372 3.98 -19.87 11.03
CA SER A 372 5.11 -20.43 10.27
C SER A 372 6.41 -20.43 11.08
N GLU A 373 6.68 -19.37 11.85
CA GLU A 373 7.88 -19.26 12.69
C GLU A 373 7.93 -20.35 13.78
N GLN A 374 6.79 -20.69 14.38
CA GLN A 374 6.70 -21.75 15.40
C GLN A 374 7.06 -23.14 14.87
N LEU A 375 7.06 -23.34 13.55
CA LEU A 375 7.49 -24.59 12.90
C LEU A 375 9.02 -24.67 12.70
N LEU A 376 9.77 -23.59 12.93
CA LEU A 376 11.21 -23.56 12.70
C LEU A 376 11.97 -24.49 13.67
N PRO A 377 13.04 -25.17 13.22
CA PRO A 377 13.82 -26.12 14.04
C PRO A 377 14.31 -25.56 15.38
N LYS A 378 14.55 -24.23 15.46
CA LYS A 378 14.97 -23.52 16.69
C LYS A 378 14.07 -23.83 17.91
N HIS A 379 12.77 -24.00 17.70
CA HIS A 379 11.82 -24.30 18.80
C HIS A 379 11.94 -25.73 19.34
N CYS A 380 12.47 -26.66 18.54
CA CYS A 380 12.65 -28.08 18.93
C CYS A 380 13.82 -28.31 19.91
N ALA A 381 14.73 -27.34 20.09
CA ALA A 381 15.89 -27.46 20.96
C ALA A 381 15.53 -27.87 22.40
N THR A 382 14.41 -27.33 22.94
CA THR A 382 13.92 -27.70 24.28
C THR A 382 13.48 -29.16 24.38
N THR A 383 12.83 -29.68 23.33
CA THR A 383 12.43 -31.10 23.22
C THR A 383 13.65 -32.02 23.13
N ILE A 384 14.64 -31.64 22.33
CA ILE A 384 15.90 -32.40 22.17
C ILE A 384 16.67 -32.44 23.50
N SER A 385 16.78 -31.31 24.20
CA SER A 385 17.42 -31.23 25.53
C SER A 385 16.71 -32.11 26.56
N LYS A 386 15.36 -32.03 26.64
CA LYS A 386 14.55 -32.90 27.52
C LYS A 386 14.68 -34.39 27.16
N ALA A 387 14.85 -34.74 25.88
CA ALA A 387 15.08 -36.11 25.44
C ALA A 387 16.50 -36.63 25.76
N LYS A 388 17.54 -35.80 25.56
CA LYS A 388 18.93 -36.11 25.91
C LYS A 388 19.06 -36.34 27.41
N ASN A 389 18.55 -35.42 28.23
CA ASN A 389 18.64 -35.49 29.69
C ASN A 389 17.81 -36.64 30.28
N LYS A 390 16.71 -37.07 29.63
CA LYS A 390 15.98 -38.29 30.00
C LYS A 390 16.77 -39.58 29.78
N LYS A 391 17.76 -39.63 28.88
CA LYS A 391 18.65 -40.80 28.76
C LYS A 391 19.66 -40.86 29.92
N THR A 392 20.18 -39.71 30.37
CA THR A 392 21.08 -39.63 31.54
C THR A 392 20.37 -39.85 32.87
N MET A 393 19.15 -39.31 33.06
CA MET A 393 18.39 -39.42 34.31
C MET A 393 17.65 -40.76 34.52
N LYS A 394 18.14 -41.87 33.96
CA LYS A 394 17.61 -43.21 34.31
C LYS A 394 17.85 -43.64 35.76
N GLN A 395 18.61 -42.84 36.53
CA GLN A 395 18.71 -42.94 38.00
C GLN A 395 18.46 -41.59 38.70
N ARG A 396 17.22 -41.05 38.69
CA ARG A 396 16.53 -40.54 39.91
C ARG A 396 15.15 -39.91 39.64
N GLN A 397 14.19 -40.34 40.46
CA GLN A 397 12.96 -39.64 40.88
C GLN A 397 11.81 -39.40 39.88
N THR A 398 10.64 -39.18 40.50
CA THR A 398 9.29 -39.12 39.92
C THR A 398 8.95 -37.77 39.30
N PRO A 399 8.01 -37.70 38.34
CA PRO A 399 7.68 -36.46 37.65
C PRO A 399 7.00 -35.43 38.56
N ARG A 400 7.59 -34.23 38.67
CA ARG A 400 6.88 -33.05 39.18
C ARG A 400 5.88 -32.57 38.11
N LYS A 401 4.58 -32.59 38.43
CA LYS A 401 3.59 -31.74 37.71
C LYS A 401 3.93 -30.28 38.01
N GLY A 402 3.96 -29.40 37.01
CA GLY A 402 4.16 -27.96 37.26
C GLY A 402 4.72 -27.13 36.10
N GLU A 403 5.38 -27.73 35.11
CA GLU A 403 5.68 -26.98 33.86
C GLU A 403 4.38 -26.82 33.04
N PRO A 404 4.07 -25.63 32.49
CA PRO A 404 3.05 -25.50 31.47
C PRO A 404 3.51 -26.25 30.22
N GLU A 405 2.71 -27.21 29.73
CA GLU A 405 2.99 -27.87 28.46
C GLU A 405 2.82 -26.82 27.34
N ARG A 406 3.93 -26.50 26.66
CA ARG A 406 3.93 -25.50 25.58
C ARG A 406 3.05 -26.03 24.45
N ASP A 407 1.98 -25.31 24.13
CA ASP A 407 1.05 -25.70 23.07
C ASP A 407 1.83 -25.97 21.77
N LYS A 408 1.48 -27.08 21.12
CA LYS A 408 2.13 -27.54 19.88
C LYS A 408 1.45 -26.86 18.69
N PRO A 409 2.19 -26.50 17.62
CA PRO A 409 1.58 -26.00 16.39
C PRO A 409 0.44 -26.92 15.91
N GLY A 410 -0.72 -26.33 15.62
CA GLY A 410 -2.00 -27.01 15.39
C GLY A 410 -2.98 -26.91 16.56
N ALA A 411 -2.52 -26.57 17.77
CA ALA A 411 -3.38 -26.40 18.94
C ALA A 411 -4.27 -25.14 18.86
N GLU A 412 -3.77 -24.07 18.23
CA GLU A 412 -4.53 -22.86 17.93
C GLU A 412 -5.71 -23.12 16.97
N SER A 413 -5.56 -24.08 16.06
CA SER A 413 -6.58 -24.52 15.12
C SER A 413 -7.68 -25.37 15.78
N HIS A 414 -7.44 -25.92 16.98
CA HIS A 414 -8.43 -26.69 17.75
C HIS A 414 -9.47 -25.79 18.45
N ARG A 415 -10.29 -25.10 17.65
CA ARG A 415 -11.31 -24.14 18.08
C ARG A 415 -12.40 -24.75 18.98
N LYS A 416 -12.24 -24.59 20.30
CA LYS A 416 -13.18 -25.08 21.34
C LYS A 416 -14.55 -24.37 21.35
N ASN A 417 -14.60 -23.09 20.98
CA ASN A 417 -15.84 -22.31 20.84
C ASN A 417 -15.65 -21.22 19.76
N ARG A 418 -16.75 -20.74 19.16
CA ARG A 418 -16.73 -19.66 18.15
C ARG A 418 -16.59 -18.25 18.76
N SER A 419 -16.73 -18.11 20.08
CA SER A 419 -16.72 -16.84 20.81
C SER A 419 -15.34 -16.32 21.23
N ILE A 420 -14.25 -16.97 20.80
CA ILE A 420 -12.88 -16.60 21.18
C ILE A 420 -12.09 -16.28 19.90
N VAL A 421 -11.83 -14.99 19.70
CA VAL A 421 -10.90 -14.44 18.71
C VAL A 421 -10.16 -13.30 19.40
N THR A 422 -8.83 -13.30 19.33
CA THR A 422 -7.99 -12.25 19.91
C THR A 422 -6.87 -11.92 18.92
N LYS A 423 -6.55 -10.63 18.79
CA LYS A 423 -5.54 -10.12 17.84
C LYS A 423 -4.12 -10.47 18.28
N ALA A 424 -3.22 -10.61 17.30
CA ALA A 424 -1.80 -10.29 17.45
C ALA A 424 -1.34 -9.48 16.22
N ILE A 425 -0.25 -8.72 16.39
CA ILE A 425 0.09 -7.54 15.56
C ILE A 425 1.61 -7.44 15.40
N VAL A 426 2.05 -7.41 14.13
CA VAL A 426 3.23 -6.72 13.55
C VAL A 426 4.61 -6.84 14.23
N TRP A 427 5.56 -7.47 13.52
CA TRP A 427 6.80 -6.81 13.03
C TRP A 427 7.46 -7.67 11.94
N LEU A 428 7.90 -7.08 10.81
CA LEU A 428 8.33 -7.86 9.64
C LEU A 428 9.36 -7.19 8.70
N ALA A 429 10.37 -6.53 9.27
CA ALA A 429 11.57 -6.17 8.51
C ALA A 429 12.84 -6.55 9.29
N GLY A 430 12.96 -6.08 10.54
CA GLY A 430 14.09 -6.40 11.42
C GLY A 430 15.43 -5.77 11.00
N TYR A 431 15.56 -5.29 9.75
CA TYR A 431 16.75 -4.60 9.29
C TYR A 431 16.90 -3.26 10.02
N ASN A 432 17.98 -3.15 10.81
CA ASN A 432 18.35 -1.94 11.53
C ASN A 432 19.77 -1.52 11.11
N ALA A 433 19.84 -0.49 10.28
CA ALA A 433 21.10 0.07 9.77
C ALA A 433 22.05 0.57 10.88
N THR A 434 21.57 0.73 12.13
CA THR A 434 22.38 1.14 13.28
C THR A 434 23.00 -0.04 14.04
N THR A 435 22.45 -1.26 13.94
CA THR A 435 22.97 -2.46 14.66
C THR A 435 23.58 -3.53 13.75
N GLN A 436 23.44 -3.38 12.43
CA GLN A 436 23.78 -4.39 11.40
C GLN A 436 23.00 -5.71 11.51
N GLU A 437 21.87 -5.70 12.20
CA GLU A 437 20.97 -6.86 12.28
C GLU A 437 20.15 -6.99 10.98
N ILE A 438 20.06 -8.20 10.45
CA ILE A 438 19.20 -8.58 9.32
C ILE A 438 18.55 -9.93 9.62
N ALA A 439 17.35 -10.18 9.10
CA ALA A 439 16.70 -11.48 9.24
C ALA A 439 17.47 -12.56 8.46
N ARG A 440 17.49 -13.80 8.97
CA ARG A 440 18.09 -14.94 8.26
C ARG A 440 17.30 -15.25 6.99
N PRO A 441 17.95 -15.53 5.84
CA PRO A 441 17.27 -15.85 4.58
C PRO A 441 16.17 -16.91 4.71
N SER A 442 16.37 -17.97 5.48
CA SER A 442 15.37 -19.04 5.69
C SER A 442 14.12 -18.56 6.44
N GLU A 443 14.28 -17.68 7.42
CA GLU A 443 13.18 -17.12 8.22
C GLU A 443 12.39 -16.07 7.43
N LEU A 444 13.07 -15.28 6.59
CA LEU A 444 12.41 -14.38 5.65
C LEU A 444 11.65 -15.18 4.58
N LEU A 445 12.27 -16.20 3.98
CA LEU A 445 11.66 -17.07 2.98
C LEU A 445 10.43 -17.82 3.53
N ALA A 446 10.48 -18.31 4.76
CA ALA A 446 9.33 -18.93 5.44
C ALA A 446 8.17 -17.92 5.64
N GLY A 447 8.48 -16.66 5.94
CA GLY A 447 7.52 -15.56 6.00
C GLY A 447 6.91 -15.23 4.64
N VAL A 448 7.75 -15.06 3.60
CA VAL A 448 7.31 -14.80 2.22
C VAL A 448 6.43 -15.93 1.69
N LYS A 449 6.77 -17.20 1.95
CA LYS A 449 5.95 -18.36 1.59
C LYS A 449 4.58 -18.35 2.27
N ALA A 450 4.51 -17.99 3.56
CA ALA A 450 3.24 -17.85 4.28
C ALA A 450 2.38 -16.71 3.69
N TYR A 451 2.97 -15.54 3.43
CA TYR A 451 2.31 -14.41 2.76
C TYR A 451 1.77 -14.80 1.38
N VAL A 452 2.60 -15.41 0.53
CA VAL A 452 2.21 -15.86 -0.82
C VAL A 452 1.09 -16.90 -0.78
N GLY A 453 1.11 -17.82 0.19
CA GLY A 453 0.05 -18.81 0.41
C GLY A 453 -1.29 -18.15 0.78
N PHE A 454 -1.27 -17.23 1.74
CA PHE A 454 -2.48 -16.55 2.18
C PHE A 454 -3.06 -15.63 1.10
N ILE A 455 -2.24 -14.80 0.44
CA ILE A 455 -2.74 -13.87 -0.59
C ILE A 455 -3.33 -14.66 -1.78
N LYS A 456 -2.74 -15.81 -2.16
CA LYS A 456 -3.36 -16.74 -3.14
C LYS A 456 -4.73 -17.24 -2.69
N SER A 457 -4.93 -17.51 -1.41
CA SER A 457 -6.24 -17.91 -0.86
C SER A 457 -7.29 -16.78 -0.92
N LEU A 458 -6.89 -15.51 -1.03
CA LEU A 458 -7.81 -14.37 -1.17
C LEU A 458 -8.33 -14.17 -2.59
N ALA A 459 -7.68 -14.75 -3.61
CA ALA A 459 -8.07 -14.58 -5.02
C ALA A 459 -9.54 -14.97 -5.27
N GLN A 460 -10.04 -15.98 -4.56
CA GLN A 460 -11.43 -16.45 -4.63
C GLN A 460 -12.48 -15.42 -4.14
N PHE A 461 -12.08 -14.44 -3.34
CA PHE A 461 -12.98 -13.42 -2.79
C PHE A 461 -12.90 -12.08 -3.53
N LEU A 462 -11.75 -11.77 -4.13
CA LEU A 462 -11.46 -10.45 -4.71
C LEU A 462 -11.68 -10.37 -6.23
N GLY A 463 -11.79 -11.51 -6.93
CA GLY A 463 -11.94 -11.53 -8.41
C GLY A 463 -10.73 -10.98 -9.17
N ALA A 464 -9.58 -10.83 -8.51
CA ALA A 464 -8.37 -10.19 -9.02
C ALA A 464 -7.26 -11.19 -9.30
N ASP A 465 -6.43 -10.92 -10.32
CA ASP A 465 -5.23 -11.71 -10.62
C ASP A 465 -4.10 -11.42 -9.60
N VAL A 466 -4.23 -12.07 -8.46
CA VAL A 466 -3.22 -12.17 -7.41
C VAL A 466 -1.88 -12.73 -7.94
N SER A 467 -1.90 -13.63 -8.93
CA SER A 467 -0.69 -14.24 -9.45
C SER A 467 0.20 -13.21 -10.17
N ARG A 468 -0.41 -12.25 -10.89
CA ARG A 468 0.31 -11.10 -11.45
C ARG A 468 0.83 -10.14 -10.37
N VAL A 469 0.05 -9.86 -9.33
CA VAL A 469 0.49 -8.99 -8.22
C VAL A 469 1.72 -9.57 -7.53
N ILE A 470 1.66 -10.84 -7.14
CA ILE A 470 2.79 -11.54 -6.48
C ILE A 470 4.01 -11.62 -7.41
N ARG A 471 3.81 -11.95 -8.70
CA ARG A 471 4.90 -12.01 -9.68
C ARG A 471 5.61 -10.68 -9.84
N ASN A 472 4.87 -9.58 -9.96
CA ASN A 472 5.45 -8.25 -10.14
C ASN A 472 6.24 -7.83 -8.88
N ALA A 473 5.68 -7.99 -7.69
CA ALA A 473 6.33 -7.63 -6.44
C ALA A 473 7.61 -8.43 -6.19
N LEU A 474 7.56 -9.77 -6.35
CA LEU A 474 8.75 -10.61 -6.14
C LEU A 474 9.82 -10.36 -7.21
N LEU A 475 9.44 -10.18 -8.49
CA LEU A 475 10.41 -9.90 -9.55
C LEU A 475 11.14 -8.58 -9.34
N GLN A 476 10.46 -7.53 -8.88
CA GLN A 476 11.12 -6.25 -8.52
C GLN A 476 12.15 -6.43 -7.40
N GLN A 477 11.87 -7.27 -6.40
CA GLN A 477 12.79 -7.53 -5.29
C GLN A 477 14.08 -8.27 -5.70
N THR A 478 14.13 -8.85 -6.90
CA THR A 478 15.37 -9.43 -7.50
C THR A 478 16.29 -8.40 -8.16
N GLN A 479 15.82 -7.16 -8.33
CA GLN A 479 16.61 -6.05 -8.90
C GLN A 479 17.26 -5.23 -7.78
N PRO A 480 18.28 -4.40 -8.03
CA PRO A 480 18.93 -3.62 -6.96
C PRO A 480 18.01 -2.54 -6.34
N LEU A 481 17.15 -1.94 -7.17
CA LEU A 481 16.12 -0.97 -6.77
C LEU A 481 14.76 -1.42 -7.32
N ASP A 482 13.68 -1.06 -6.63
CA ASP A 482 12.31 -1.31 -7.10
C ASP A 482 11.82 -0.26 -8.13
N SER A 483 10.54 -0.31 -8.52
CA SER A 483 9.98 0.67 -9.46
C SER A 483 9.77 2.08 -8.90
N CYS A 484 9.96 2.27 -7.59
CA CYS A 484 9.92 3.56 -6.92
C CYS A 484 11.33 4.15 -6.72
N GLY A 485 12.38 3.33 -6.87
CA GLY A 485 13.77 3.70 -6.62
C GLY A 485 14.27 3.32 -5.22
N GLU A 486 13.50 2.54 -4.46
CA GLU A 486 13.84 2.12 -3.10
C GLU A 486 14.71 0.84 -3.10
N GLN A 487 15.50 0.66 -2.04
CA GLN A 487 16.39 -0.50 -1.91
C GLN A 487 15.62 -1.80 -1.65
N THR A 488 15.94 -2.84 -2.42
CA THR A 488 15.32 -4.16 -2.33
C THR A 488 16.08 -5.09 -1.37
N ILE A 489 15.49 -6.25 -1.07
CA ILE A 489 16.20 -7.34 -0.36
C ILE A 489 17.51 -7.75 -1.06
N THR A 490 17.58 -7.66 -2.38
CA THR A 490 18.81 -7.95 -3.17
C THR A 490 19.95 -7.03 -2.75
N THR A 491 19.70 -5.72 -2.67
CA THR A 491 20.70 -4.73 -2.23
C THR A 491 21.01 -4.87 -0.74
N LEU A 492 19.99 -5.07 0.10
CA LEU A 492 20.18 -5.21 1.55
C LEU A 492 21.06 -6.41 1.93
N TYR A 493 20.78 -7.61 1.40
CA TYR A 493 21.63 -8.77 1.63
C TYR A 493 23.01 -8.63 0.99
N THR A 494 23.11 -8.09 -0.23
CA THR A 494 24.42 -7.89 -0.90
C THR A 494 25.34 -7.01 -0.05
N ASN A 495 24.84 -5.88 0.44
CA ASN A 495 25.60 -4.99 1.32
C ASN A 495 25.98 -5.67 2.64
N TRP A 496 25.07 -6.43 3.26
CA TRP A 496 25.32 -7.11 4.53
C TRP A 496 26.38 -8.22 4.41
N TYR A 497 26.31 -9.07 3.37
CA TYR A 497 27.31 -10.12 3.17
C TYR A 497 28.71 -9.55 2.93
N LEU A 498 28.82 -8.40 2.26
CA LEU A 498 30.09 -7.72 2.01
C LEU A 498 30.62 -7.03 3.28
N GLU A 499 29.86 -6.10 3.84
CA GLU A 499 30.32 -5.21 4.93
C GLU A 499 30.26 -5.83 6.32
N SER A 500 29.42 -6.83 6.57
CA SER A 500 29.35 -7.51 7.87
C SER A 500 30.07 -8.86 7.85
N LEU A 501 29.72 -9.79 6.94
CA LEU A 501 30.27 -11.16 6.96
C LEU A 501 31.68 -11.26 6.34
N LEU A 502 31.86 -10.85 5.08
CA LEU A 502 33.13 -11.02 4.37
C LEU A 502 34.23 -10.06 4.88
N ARG A 503 33.83 -8.88 5.36
CA ARG A 503 34.73 -7.95 6.07
C ARG A 503 35.28 -8.57 7.37
N GLN A 504 34.47 -9.31 8.13
CA GLN A 504 34.90 -10.05 9.33
C GLN A 504 35.70 -11.32 9.00
N ALA A 505 35.38 -12.00 7.90
CA ALA A 505 36.23 -13.10 7.39
C ALA A 505 37.62 -12.59 6.97
N SER A 506 37.70 -11.36 6.44
CA SER A 506 38.95 -10.69 6.06
C SER A 506 39.75 -10.17 7.25
N SER A 507 39.13 -9.90 8.40
CA SER A 507 39.82 -9.58 9.67
C SER A 507 40.19 -10.83 10.51
N GLY A 508 39.85 -12.02 10.02
CA GLY A 508 40.15 -13.29 10.67
C GLY A 508 39.31 -13.56 11.93
N THR A 509 38.16 -12.92 12.10
CA THR A 509 37.18 -13.27 13.16
C THR A 509 36.19 -14.34 12.71
N ILE A 510 36.00 -14.50 11.40
CA ILE A 510 35.21 -15.55 10.76
C ILE A 510 36.13 -16.40 9.88
N ILE A 511 35.90 -17.71 9.84
CA ILE A 511 36.63 -18.65 8.99
C ILE A 511 35.70 -19.41 8.06
N LEU A 512 36.21 -19.87 6.92
CA LEU A 512 35.54 -20.91 6.14
C LEU A 512 35.82 -22.29 6.76
N SER A 513 34.79 -23.14 6.80
CA SER A 513 34.89 -24.55 7.18
C SER A 513 34.34 -25.43 6.06
N PRO A 514 35.20 -26.01 5.20
CA PRO A 514 34.79 -27.01 4.22
C PRO A 514 34.05 -28.20 4.87
N ALA A 515 34.41 -28.60 6.09
CA ALA A 515 33.76 -29.70 6.82
C ALA A 515 32.28 -29.45 7.13
N MET A 516 31.90 -28.18 7.35
CA MET A 516 30.52 -27.79 7.64
C MET A 516 29.82 -27.12 6.44
N GLN A 517 30.54 -26.89 5.35
CA GLN A 517 30.10 -26.10 4.18
C GLN A 517 29.43 -24.78 4.59
N ALA A 518 30.08 -24.07 5.52
CA ALA A 518 29.62 -22.82 6.12
C ALA A 518 30.81 -21.93 6.49
N PHE A 519 30.60 -20.62 6.63
CA PHE A 519 31.49 -19.78 7.41
C PHE A 519 31.13 -19.90 8.90
N ILE A 520 32.13 -19.88 9.79
CA ILE A 520 31.95 -20.08 11.24
C ILE A 520 32.61 -18.93 11.99
N SER A 521 31.90 -18.38 12.98
CA SER A 521 32.45 -17.38 13.91
C SER A 521 33.50 -18.01 14.86
N LEU A 522 34.70 -17.43 14.94
CA LEU A 522 35.69 -17.82 15.95
C LEU A 522 35.39 -17.12 17.29
N PRO A 523 35.28 -17.85 18.42
CA PRO A 523 35.03 -17.23 19.71
C PRO A 523 36.20 -16.35 20.14
N ARG A 524 35.94 -15.04 20.26
CA ARG A 524 36.83 -14.03 20.83
C ARG A 524 36.05 -13.18 21.84
N GLU A 525 36.72 -12.63 22.84
CA GLU A 525 36.09 -11.75 23.83
C GLU A 525 35.89 -10.33 23.24
N GLY A 526 34.81 -10.14 22.48
CA GLY A 526 34.38 -8.83 21.98
C GLY A 526 33.54 -8.89 20.70
N GLU A 527 32.48 -8.07 20.65
CA GLU A 527 31.68 -7.67 19.48
C GLU A 527 31.56 -8.66 18.31
N GLN A 528 30.81 -9.75 18.52
CA GLN A 528 30.13 -10.46 17.44
C GLN A 528 28.61 -10.39 17.64
N ASN A 529 27.95 -9.59 16.80
CA ASN A 529 26.50 -9.42 16.82
C ASN A 529 25.73 -10.58 16.18
N PHE A 530 26.41 -11.48 15.47
CA PHE A 530 25.82 -12.64 14.79
C PHE A 530 26.80 -13.83 14.69
N SER A 531 26.24 -15.03 14.57
CA SER A 531 26.97 -16.27 14.24
C SER A 531 27.00 -16.45 12.72
N ALA A 532 28.19 -16.50 12.11
CA ALA A 532 28.35 -16.57 10.66
C ALA A 532 27.68 -17.80 10.03
N GLU A 533 27.68 -18.91 10.78
CA GLU A 533 27.09 -20.18 10.39
C GLU A 533 25.57 -20.12 10.23
N GLU A 534 24.88 -19.20 10.93
CA GLU A 534 23.43 -19.01 10.81
C GLU A 534 23.01 -18.15 9.61
N PHE A 535 23.95 -17.75 8.74
CA PHE A 535 23.71 -16.95 7.54
C PHE A 535 24.44 -17.47 6.28
N SER A 536 25.24 -18.53 6.40
CA SER A 536 26.17 -18.96 5.34
C SER A 536 26.29 -20.47 5.14
N ASP A 537 25.50 -21.27 5.84
CA ASP A 537 25.38 -22.69 5.54
C ASP A 537 24.64 -22.91 4.20
N ILE A 538 24.62 -24.16 3.76
CA ILE A 538 23.92 -24.58 2.53
C ILE A 538 22.42 -24.23 2.58
N SER A 539 21.78 -24.32 3.74
CA SER A 539 20.35 -24.03 3.94
C SER A 539 20.03 -22.55 3.71
N GLU A 540 20.79 -21.66 4.32
CA GLU A 540 20.62 -20.21 4.21
C GLU A 540 21.02 -19.70 2.82
N LEU A 541 22.08 -20.25 2.19
CA LEU A 541 22.47 -19.84 0.84
C LEU A 541 21.49 -20.33 -0.25
N ARG A 542 20.88 -21.52 -0.08
CA ARG A 542 19.72 -21.93 -0.90
C ARG A 542 18.52 -21.00 -0.67
N ALA A 543 18.22 -20.64 0.58
CA ALA A 543 17.10 -19.76 0.89
C ALA A 543 17.29 -18.33 0.33
N LEU A 544 18.52 -17.82 0.38
CA LEU A 544 18.94 -16.58 -0.27
C LEU A 544 18.74 -16.66 -1.78
N ALA A 545 19.15 -17.76 -2.42
CA ALA A 545 18.98 -17.96 -3.85
C ALA A 545 17.50 -18.09 -4.28
N GLU A 546 16.61 -18.65 -3.45
CA GLU A 546 15.16 -18.69 -3.72
C GLU A 546 14.51 -17.30 -3.56
N LEU A 547 15.07 -16.41 -2.72
CA LEU A 547 14.63 -15.03 -2.55
C LEU A 547 15.12 -14.09 -3.66
N LEU A 548 16.42 -14.17 -4.02
CA LEU A 548 17.08 -13.26 -4.98
C LEU A 548 16.94 -13.73 -6.43
N GLY A 549 16.83 -15.04 -6.66
CA GLY A 549 16.84 -15.66 -7.99
C GLY A 549 18.11 -15.36 -8.80
N PRO A 550 18.15 -15.77 -10.09
CA PRO A 550 19.31 -15.53 -10.96
C PRO A 550 19.74 -14.05 -11.05
N TYR A 551 18.79 -13.10 -11.05
CA TYR A 551 19.10 -11.68 -11.15
C TYR A 551 19.81 -11.15 -9.90
N GLY A 552 19.24 -11.38 -8.71
CA GLY A 552 19.84 -10.90 -7.46
C GLY A 552 21.16 -11.63 -7.14
N MET A 553 21.27 -12.92 -7.49
CA MET A 553 22.52 -13.69 -7.33
C MET A 553 23.60 -13.29 -8.34
N LYS A 554 23.22 -12.82 -9.56
CA LYS A 554 24.16 -12.17 -10.48
C LYS A 554 24.64 -10.82 -9.93
N PHE A 555 23.74 -9.97 -9.44
CA PHE A 555 24.12 -8.69 -8.82
C PHE A 555 25.04 -8.87 -7.60
N LEU A 556 24.70 -9.79 -6.68
CA LEU A 556 25.58 -10.19 -5.57
C LEU A 556 26.97 -10.61 -6.09
N SER A 557 27.00 -11.43 -7.15
CA SER A 557 28.25 -11.88 -7.77
C SER A 557 29.07 -10.76 -8.38
N GLU A 558 28.45 -9.79 -9.06
CA GLU A 558 29.12 -8.63 -9.65
C GLU A 558 29.78 -7.74 -8.59
N ASN A 559 29.09 -7.50 -7.47
CA ASN A 559 29.67 -6.77 -6.34
C ASN A 559 30.82 -7.56 -5.68
N LEU A 560 30.68 -8.88 -5.50
CA LEU A 560 31.80 -9.74 -5.05
C LEU A 560 33.01 -9.65 -5.99
N MET A 561 32.80 -9.59 -7.32
CA MET A 561 33.89 -9.41 -8.28
C MET A 561 34.53 -8.03 -8.19
N TRP A 562 33.79 -6.97 -7.85
CA TRP A 562 34.35 -5.63 -7.62
C TRP A 562 35.34 -5.60 -6.45
N HIS A 563 35.05 -6.31 -5.34
CA HIS A 563 36.00 -6.44 -4.25
C HIS A 563 37.21 -7.31 -4.61
N VAL A 564 37.04 -8.36 -5.44
CA VAL A 564 38.16 -9.16 -5.97
C VAL A 564 39.07 -8.32 -6.88
N THR A 565 38.51 -7.55 -7.82
CA THR A 565 39.30 -6.71 -8.73
C THR A 565 40.04 -5.59 -7.98
N SER A 566 39.43 -5.02 -6.94
CA SER A 566 40.11 -4.10 -6.01
C SER A 566 41.38 -4.72 -5.41
N GLN A 567 41.32 -5.96 -4.92
CA GLN A 567 42.52 -6.66 -4.41
C GLN A 567 43.52 -7.01 -5.52
N ILE A 568 43.07 -7.34 -6.74
CA ILE A 568 43.96 -7.61 -7.89
C ILE A 568 44.73 -6.35 -8.31
N VAL A 569 44.12 -5.16 -8.30
CA VAL A 569 44.82 -3.89 -8.56
C VAL A 569 45.95 -3.66 -7.56
N GLU A 570 45.70 -3.95 -6.29
CA GLU A 570 46.70 -3.81 -5.23
C GLU A 570 47.82 -4.88 -5.31
N LEU A 571 47.48 -6.10 -5.74
CA LEU A 571 48.47 -7.14 -6.06
C LEU A 571 49.35 -6.76 -7.28
N LYS A 572 48.76 -6.16 -8.33
CA LYS A 572 49.54 -5.63 -9.47
C LYS A 572 50.59 -4.59 -9.01
N LYS A 573 50.25 -3.70 -8.07
CA LYS A 573 51.21 -2.72 -7.50
C LYS A 573 52.40 -3.39 -6.82
N LEU A 574 52.15 -4.33 -5.91
CA LEU A 574 53.20 -5.09 -5.20
C LEU A 574 54.14 -5.83 -6.17
N VAL A 575 53.60 -6.38 -7.28
CA VAL A 575 54.41 -7.03 -8.32
C VAL A 575 55.27 -6.03 -9.10
N VAL A 576 54.74 -4.83 -9.40
CA VAL A 576 55.50 -3.76 -10.08
C VAL A 576 56.62 -3.23 -9.17
N GLU A 577 56.34 -3.01 -7.88
CA GLU A 577 57.32 -2.58 -6.87
C GLU A 577 58.49 -3.57 -6.71
N ASN A 578 58.27 -4.86 -6.95
CA ASN A 578 59.27 -5.93 -6.84
C ASN A 578 59.77 -6.45 -8.20
N MET A 579 59.44 -5.80 -9.32
CA MET A 579 59.53 -6.39 -10.67
C MET A 579 60.94 -6.93 -11.00
N ASP A 580 62.00 -6.19 -10.72
CA ASP A 580 63.36 -6.58 -11.10
C ASP A 580 63.88 -7.78 -10.28
N VAL A 581 63.49 -7.88 -9.01
CA VAL A 581 63.81 -9.03 -8.13
C VAL A 581 63.03 -10.26 -8.61
N LEU A 582 61.74 -10.11 -8.92
CA LEU A 582 60.89 -11.20 -9.41
C LEU A 582 61.34 -11.73 -10.78
N VAL A 583 61.84 -10.87 -11.68
CA VAL A 583 62.45 -11.29 -12.96
C VAL A 583 63.74 -12.07 -12.73
N GLN A 584 64.59 -11.65 -11.79
CA GLN A 584 65.81 -12.39 -11.43
C GLN A 584 65.50 -13.75 -10.82
N ILE A 585 64.52 -13.83 -9.91
CA ILE A 585 64.00 -15.08 -9.33
C ILE A 585 63.48 -16.01 -10.42
N ARG A 586 62.58 -15.55 -11.31
CA ARG A 586 62.04 -16.35 -12.42
C ARG A 586 63.13 -16.89 -13.36
N SER A 587 64.26 -16.21 -13.44
CA SER A 587 65.40 -16.59 -14.29
C SER A 587 66.43 -17.50 -13.60
N ASN A 588 66.33 -17.72 -12.28
CA ASN A 588 67.37 -18.37 -11.48
C ASN A 588 66.82 -19.24 -10.32
N PHE A 589 65.54 -19.62 -10.32
CA PHE A 589 64.92 -20.38 -9.22
C PHE A 589 65.70 -21.65 -8.85
N SER A 590 66.27 -22.36 -9.84
CA SER A 590 67.11 -23.55 -9.65
C SER A 590 68.54 -23.27 -9.13
N LYS A 591 68.78 -22.13 -8.46
CA LYS A 591 70.08 -21.73 -7.90
C LYS A 591 69.90 -21.30 -6.45
N ALA A 592 69.90 -22.26 -5.53
CA ALA A 592 69.64 -22.07 -4.11
C ALA A 592 70.45 -20.92 -3.48
N ASP A 593 71.75 -20.80 -3.75
CA ASP A 593 72.61 -19.74 -3.21
C ASP A 593 72.16 -18.33 -3.65
N LEU A 594 71.72 -18.17 -4.90
CA LEU A 594 71.24 -16.89 -5.41
C LEU A 594 69.84 -16.60 -4.85
N MET A 595 68.96 -17.60 -4.81
CA MET A 595 67.63 -17.50 -4.19
C MET A 595 67.71 -17.07 -2.73
N ALA A 596 68.64 -17.62 -1.94
CA ALA A 596 68.88 -17.22 -0.55
C ALA A 596 69.26 -15.74 -0.39
N SER A 597 69.87 -15.12 -1.41
CA SER A 597 70.19 -13.68 -1.43
C SER A 597 69.09 -12.79 -2.00
N LEU A 598 68.22 -13.31 -2.87
CA LEU A 598 67.13 -12.58 -3.52
C LEU A 598 65.84 -12.56 -2.69
N LEU A 599 65.48 -13.66 -2.02
CA LEU A 599 64.24 -13.76 -1.24
C LEU A 599 64.11 -12.69 -0.13
N PRO A 600 65.18 -12.33 0.62
CA PRO A 600 65.10 -11.25 1.63
C PRO A 600 64.92 -9.84 1.05
N GLN A 601 65.01 -9.66 -0.27
CA GLN A 601 64.83 -8.37 -0.96
C GLN A 601 63.36 -8.11 -1.34
N LEU A 602 62.47 -9.10 -1.20
CA LEU A 602 61.07 -8.99 -1.57
C LEU A 602 60.26 -8.20 -0.53
N MET A 603 59.77 -7.03 -0.93
CA MET A 603 58.97 -6.15 -0.10
C MET A 603 57.49 -6.52 -0.16
N GLY A 604 56.89 -6.84 1.00
CA GLY A 604 55.45 -7.02 1.14
C GLY A 604 54.89 -8.42 0.83
N ALA A 605 55.71 -9.47 0.85
CA ALA A 605 55.29 -10.86 0.63
C ALA A 605 54.07 -11.30 1.48
N ASP A 606 54.03 -10.92 2.77
CA ASP A 606 52.86 -11.16 3.64
C ASP A 606 51.57 -10.51 3.12
N ASN A 607 51.68 -9.34 2.49
CA ASN A 607 50.53 -8.61 1.95
C ASN A 607 50.03 -9.26 0.66
N VAL A 608 50.92 -9.85 -0.15
CA VAL A 608 50.54 -10.68 -1.31
C VAL A 608 49.69 -11.87 -0.83
N LEU A 609 50.18 -12.61 0.17
CA LEU A 609 49.45 -13.75 0.75
C LEU A 609 48.11 -13.36 1.37
N LYS A 610 48.07 -12.29 2.18
CA LYS A 610 46.84 -11.79 2.81
C LYS A 610 45.79 -11.37 1.78
N ARG A 611 46.16 -10.57 0.78
CA ARG A 611 45.23 -10.13 -0.28
C ARG A 611 44.74 -11.29 -1.14
N MET A 612 45.62 -12.24 -1.47
CA MET A 612 45.22 -13.44 -2.21
C MET A 612 44.31 -14.37 -1.39
N THR A 613 44.49 -14.41 -0.06
CA THR A 613 43.59 -15.14 0.85
C THR A 613 42.21 -14.50 0.90
N ILE A 614 42.13 -13.16 0.96
CA ILE A 614 40.86 -12.39 0.89
C ILE A 614 40.13 -12.67 -0.44
N ILE A 615 40.83 -12.66 -1.58
CA ILE A 615 40.27 -13.06 -2.87
C ILE A 615 39.71 -14.48 -2.80
N GLY A 616 40.46 -15.43 -2.24
CA GLY A 616 40.02 -16.81 -2.09
C GLY A 616 38.79 -16.97 -1.21
N VAL A 617 38.67 -16.20 -0.13
CA VAL A 617 37.50 -16.17 0.77
C VAL A 617 36.26 -15.69 0.00
N ILE A 618 36.38 -14.59 -0.73
CA ILE A 618 35.28 -14.03 -1.55
C ILE A 618 34.85 -15.02 -2.64
N LEU A 619 35.80 -15.63 -3.35
CA LEU A 619 35.54 -16.64 -4.37
C LEU A 619 34.94 -17.94 -3.81
N SER A 620 35.28 -18.29 -2.56
CA SER A 620 34.70 -19.46 -1.90
C SER A 620 33.25 -19.21 -1.47
N PHE A 621 32.96 -18.03 -0.93
CA PHE A 621 31.58 -17.59 -0.68
C PHE A 621 30.75 -17.56 -1.98
N ARG A 622 31.30 -16.98 -3.07
CA ARG A 622 30.67 -17.02 -4.40
C ARG A 622 30.38 -18.45 -4.86
N ALA A 623 31.32 -19.39 -4.70
CA ALA A 623 31.12 -20.78 -5.10
C ALA A 623 29.97 -21.45 -4.32
N MET A 624 29.89 -21.23 -3.00
CA MET A 624 28.80 -21.76 -2.16
C MET A 624 27.44 -21.14 -2.53
N ALA A 625 27.40 -19.83 -2.75
CA ALA A 625 26.21 -19.11 -3.19
C ALA A 625 25.72 -19.58 -4.58
N GLN A 626 26.63 -19.92 -5.48
CA GLN A 626 26.31 -20.43 -6.82
C GLN A 626 25.81 -21.89 -6.80
N GLU A 627 26.34 -22.77 -5.96
CA GLU A 627 25.76 -24.12 -5.78
C GLU A 627 24.36 -24.04 -5.16
N GLY A 628 24.14 -23.14 -4.19
CA GLY A 628 22.81 -22.85 -3.65
C GLY A 628 21.82 -22.37 -4.72
N LEU A 629 22.26 -21.53 -5.66
CA LEU A 629 21.47 -21.15 -6.85
C LEU A 629 21.22 -22.34 -7.78
N ARG A 630 22.21 -23.19 -8.03
CA ARG A 630 22.09 -24.36 -8.90
C ARG A 630 21.02 -25.33 -8.43
N GLU A 631 20.99 -25.63 -7.13
CA GLU A 631 19.97 -26.52 -6.55
C GLU A 631 18.56 -25.92 -6.63
N VAL A 632 18.42 -24.63 -6.32
CA VAL A 632 17.14 -23.91 -6.46
C VAL A 632 16.69 -23.90 -7.92
N PHE A 633 17.57 -23.55 -8.87
CA PHE A 633 17.22 -23.49 -10.29
C PHE A 633 16.95 -24.88 -10.90
N SER A 634 17.62 -25.92 -10.41
CA SER A 634 17.31 -27.32 -10.77
C SER A 634 15.93 -27.77 -10.26
N SER A 635 15.53 -27.34 -9.07
CA SER A 635 14.21 -27.63 -8.49
C SER A 635 13.07 -26.89 -9.21
N HIS A 636 13.29 -25.60 -9.52
CA HIS A 636 12.25 -24.75 -10.14
C HIS A 636 12.20 -24.81 -11.67
N CYS A 637 13.33 -25.02 -12.34
CA CYS A 637 13.50 -24.92 -13.79
C CYS A 637 14.22 -26.15 -14.41
N PRO A 638 13.85 -27.40 -14.08
CA PRO A 638 14.59 -28.60 -14.53
C PRO A 638 14.70 -28.73 -16.06
N PHE A 639 13.68 -28.28 -16.79
CA PHE A 639 13.67 -28.27 -18.26
C PHE A 639 14.64 -27.27 -18.91
N LEU A 640 15.17 -26.29 -18.14
CA LEU A 640 16.21 -25.37 -18.59
C LEU A 640 17.61 -25.84 -18.19
N MET A 641 17.76 -26.51 -17.04
CA MET A 641 19.07 -26.99 -16.58
C MET A 641 19.72 -27.99 -17.53
N GLY A 642 19.00 -29.04 -17.96
CA GLY A 642 19.55 -30.06 -18.85
C GLY A 642 20.19 -29.50 -20.13
N PRO A 643 19.49 -28.61 -20.87
CA PRO A 643 20.09 -27.89 -22.01
C PRO A 643 21.29 -27.00 -21.67
N ILE A 644 21.32 -26.35 -20.51
CA ILE A 644 22.43 -25.48 -20.09
C ILE A 644 23.68 -26.30 -19.72
N GLU A 645 23.52 -27.37 -18.95
CA GLU A 645 24.61 -28.27 -18.59
C GLU A 645 25.17 -28.98 -19.82
N CYS A 646 24.30 -29.49 -20.70
CA CYS A 646 24.68 -30.07 -21.99
C CYS A 646 25.43 -29.08 -22.90
N LEU A 647 25.01 -27.82 -22.97
CA LEU A 647 25.72 -26.78 -23.73
C LEU A 647 27.12 -26.51 -23.18
N LYS A 648 27.31 -26.59 -21.85
CA LYS A 648 28.64 -26.49 -21.22
C LYS A 648 29.52 -27.70 -21.58
N GLU A 649 28.97 -28.92 -21.61
CA GLU A 649 29.71 -30.14 -21.97
C GLU A 649 30.22 -30.16 -23.41
N PHE A 650 29.60 -29.40 -24.32
CA PHE A 650 30.07 -29.24 -25.71
C PHE A 650 31.24 -28.23 -25.87
N VAL A 651 31.67 -27.53 -24.82
CA VAL A 651 32.81 -26.60 -24.90
C VAL A 651 34.14 -27.37 -24.92
N THR A 652 34.86 -27.30 -26.04
CA THR A 652 36.19 -27.90 -26.20
C THR A 652 37.30 -26.85 -26.05
N PRO A 653 38.57 -27.26 -25.79
CA PRO A 653 39.71 -26.34 -25.77
C PRO A 653 39.93 -25.57 -27.08
N ASP A 654 39.45 -26.09 -28.20
CA ASP A 654 39.52 -25.45 -29.53
C ASP A 654 38.36 -24.45 -29.80
N THR A 655 37.42 -24.31 -28.86
CA THR A 655 36.27 -23.40 -28.99
C THR A 655 36.69 -21.96 -28.77
N ASP A 656 36.25 -21.04 -29.66
CA ASP A 656 36.55 -19.60 -29.56
C ASP A 656 36.26 -19.04 -28.16
N ILE A 657 37.20 -18.26 -27.62
CA ILE A 657 37.16 -17.78 -26.23
C ILE A 657 35.92 -16.93 -25.95
N LYS A 658 35.41 -16.16 -26.93
CA LYS A 658 34.18 -15.36 -26.73
C LYS A 658 32.95 -16.25 -26.69
N VAL A 659 32.89 -17.30 -27.52
CA VAL A 659 31.81 -18.30 -27.50
C VAL A 659 31.84 -19.06 -26.17
N THR A 660 33.01 -19.54 -25.75
CA THR A 660 33.24 -20.21 -24.46
C THR A 660 32.80 -19.35 -23.28
N LEU A 661 33.22 -18.07 -23.22
CA LEU A 661 32.78 -17.15 -22.17
C LEU A 661 31.28 -16.86 -22.21
N SER A 662 30.65 -16.84 -23.39
CA SER A 662 29.18 -16.65 -23.50
C SER A 662 28.40 -17.85 -22.98
N VAL A 663 28.87 -19.08 -23.29
CA VAL A 663 28.30 -20.32 -22.74
C VAL A 663 28.50 -20.38 -21.23
N PHE A 664 29.70 -20.03 -20.74
CA PHE A 664 29.98 -20.00 -19.31
C PHE A 664 29.20 -18.90 -18.58
N GLU A 665 28.90 -17.75 -19.20
CA GLU A 665 28.03 -16.74 -18.57
C GLU A 665 26.63 -17.33 -18.32
N LEU A 666 26.01 -17.94 -19.35
CA LEU A 666 24.71 -18.60 -19.23
C LEU A 666 24.72 -19.73 -18.18
N ALA A 667 25.75 -20.57 -18.18
CA ALA A 667 25.92 -21.63 -17.20
C ALA A 667 26.05 -21.08 -15.76
N SER A 668 26.90 -20.06 -15.56
CA SER A 668 27.09 -19.41 -14.26
C SER A 668 25.86 -18.65 -13.77
N ALA A 669 25.01 -18.13 -14.67
CA ALA A 669 23.73 -17.51 -14.31
C ALA A 669 22.68 -18.53 -13.83
N ALA A 670 22.89 -19.82 -14.09
CA ALA A 670 22.10 -20.94 -13.58
C ALA A 670 22.77 -21.68 -12.39
N GLY A 671 23.87 -21.15 -11.84
CA GLY A 671 24.62 -21.78 -10.75
C GLY A 671 25.62 -22.87 -11.18
N VAL A 672 25.72 -23.19 -12.47
CA VAL A 672 26.63 -24.25 -12.96
C VAL A 672 28.08 -23.77 -12.87
N GLY A 673 28.88 -24.49 -12.09
CA GLY A 673 30.31 -24.21 -11.93
C GLY A 673 31.09 -24.27 -13.25
N CYS A 674 31.82 -23.20 -13.56
CA CYS A 674 32.62 -23.05 -14.77
C CYS A 674 34.12 -22.97 -14.45
N ASP A 675 34.93 -23.56 -15.33
CA ASP A 675 36.37 -23.75 -15.16
C ASP A 675 37.15 -22.43 -15.34
N ILE A 676 36.59 -21.53 -16.15
CA ILE A 676 36.93 -20.11 -16.21
C ILE A 676 35.69 -19.35 -15.70
N ASP A 677 35.86 -18.44 -14.74
CA ASP A 677 34.77 -17.61 -14.24
C ASP A 677 34.56 -16.39 -15.17
N PRO A 678 33.42 -16.31 -15.90
CA PRO A 678 33.18 -15.26 -16.88
C PRO A 678 32.98 -13.89 -16.23
N ALA A 679 32.41 -13.85 -15.01
CA ALA A 679 32.21 -12.60 -14.27
C ALA A 679 33.56 -12.04 -13.79
N LEU A 680 34.48 -12.92 -13.38
CA LEU A 680 35.84 -12.52 -13.02
C LEU A 680 36.64 -12.04 -14.25
N VAL A 681 36.52 -12.73 -15.39
CA VAL A 681 37.15 -12.28 -16.66
C VAL A 681 36.62 -10.90 -17.08
N ALA A 682 35.31 -10.70 -17.07
CA ALA A 682 34.70 -9.40 -17.42
C ALA A 682 35.11 -8.30 -16.44
N ALA A 683 35.11 -8.57 -15.13
CA ALA A 683 35.51 -7.60 -14.12
C ALA A 683 36.98 -7.19 -14.24
N ILE A 684 37.90 -8.14 -14.52
CA ILE A 684 39.32 -7.83 -14.76
C ILE A 684 39.52 -7.13 -16.11
N ALA A 685 38.75 -7.47 -17.15
CA ALA A 685 38.81 -6.78 -18.44
C ALA A 685 38.47 -5.28 -18.30
N ASN A 686 37.48 -4.96 -17.47
CA ASN A 686 37.06 -3.59 -17.17
C ASN A 686 38.09 -2.77 -16.35
N LEU A 687 39.18 -3.39 -15.85
CA LEU A 687 40.29 -2.68 -15.20
C LEU A 687 41.30 -2.07 -16.18
N LYS A 688 41.22 -2.40 -17.49
CA LYS A 688 42.24 -1.96 -18.46
C LYS A 688 42.17 -0.46 -18.69
N THR A 689 43.24 0.24 -18.30
CA THR A 689 43.51 1.62 -18.67
C THR A 689 44.29 1.66 -19.99
N ASP A 690 43.96 2.58 -20.89
CA ASP A 690 44.56 2.73 -22.24
C ASP A 690 46.08 3.03 -22.26
N THR A 691 46.73 3.11 -21.10
CA THR A 691 48.12 3.55 -20.89
C THR A 691 49.13 2.43 -20.68
N SER A 692 48.71 1.16 -20.54
CA SER A 692 49.60 0.01 -20.27
C SER A 692 49.64 -0.96 -21.45
N SER A 693 50.83 -1.46 -21.83
CA SER A 693 50.93 -2.39 -22.96
C SER A 693 50.44 -3.80 -22.59
N PRO A 694 49.85 -4.56 -23.54
CA PRO A 694 49.38 -5.92 -23.26
C PRO A 694 50.48 -6.89 -22.82
N GLU A 695 51.74 -6.65 -23.23
CA GLU A 695 52.89 -7.47 -22.86
C GLU A 695 53.37 -7.19 -21.44
N GLU A 696 53.31 -5.94 -20.98
CA GLU A 696 53.58 -5.57 -19.57
C GLU A 696 52.51 -6.13 -18.64
N GLU A 697 51.22 -6.04 -19.02
CA GLU A 697 50.14 -6.63 -18.22
C GLU A 697 50.29 -8.16 -18.07
N TYR A 698 50.64 -8.84 -19.16
CA TYR A 698 50.95 -10.27 -19.17
C TYR A 698 52.21 -10.60 -18.34
N LYS A 699 53.27 -9.78 -18.42
CA LYS A 699 54.48 -9.91 -17.60
C LYS A 699 54.14 -9.81 -16.11
N VAL A 700 53.34 -8.82 -15.71
CA VAL A 700 52.87 -8.65 -14.32
C VAL A 700 52.03 -9.86 -13.87
N ALA A 701 51.15 -10.40 -14.72
CA ALA A 701 50.39 -11.61 -14.40
C ALA A 701 51.28 -12.85 -14.21
N CYS A 702 52.34 -13.02 -15.00
CA CYS A 702 53.33 -14.07 -14.78
C CYS A 702 54.09 -13.88 -13.45
N LEU A 703 54.59 -12.66 -13.19
CA LEU A 703 55.39 -12.38 -12.00
C LEU A 703 54.57 -12.44 -10.71
N LEU A 704 53.25 -12.23 -10.77
CA LEU A 704 52.33 -12.47 -9.65
C LEU A 704 52.37 -13.94 -9.18
N LEU A 705 52.39 -14.91 -10.11
CA LEU A 705 52.52 -16.33 -9.76
C LEU A 705 53.88 -16.63 -9.12
N ILE A 706 54.97 -16.07 -9.67
CA ILE A 706 56.32 -16.22 -9.09
C ILE A 706 56.36 -15.65 -7.65
N PHE A 707 55.79 -14.46 -7.43
CA PHE A 707 55.75 -13.83 -6.11
C PHE A 707 54.92 -14.64 -5.12
N LEU A 708 53.77 -15.18 -5.55
CA LEU A 708 52.95 -16.08 -4.72
C LEU A 708 53.71 -17.36 -4.36
N ALA A 709 54.33 -18.03 -5.33
CA ALA A 709 55.04 -19.29 -5.14
C ALA A 709 56.16 -19.17 -4.08
N VAL A 710 57.01 -18.14 -4.21
CA VAL A 710 58.11 -17.92 -3.26
C VAL A 710 57.66 -17.34 -1.91
N SER A 711 56.44 -16.83 -1.80
CA SER A 711 55.88 -16.35 -0.54
C SER A 711 55.27 -17.49 0.30
N LEU A 712 54.76 -18.57 -0.31
CA LEU A 712 54.09 -19.66 0.42
C LEU A 712 54.85 -20.21 1.65
N PRO A 713 56.19 -20.36 1.66
CA PRO A 713 56.92 -20.83 2.84
C PRO A 713 56.74 -19.96 4.09
N LEU A 714 56.43 -18.66 3.95
CA LEU A 714 56.17 -17.75 5.07
C LEU A 714 54.96 -18.21 5.90
N LEU A 715 53.97 -18.86 5.27
CA LEU A 715 52.79 -19.38 5.96
C LEU A 715 53.15 -20.45 6.99
N ALA A 716 54.25 -21.19 6.82
CA ALA A 716 54.71 -22.19 7.78
C ALA A 716 55.19 -21.58 9.12
N MET A 717 55.47 -20.26 9.14
CA MET A 717 55.86 -19.53 10.35
C MET A 717 54.66 -18.90 11.08
N ASP A 718 53.48 -18.84 10.47
CA ASP A 718 52.26 -18.32 11.09
C ASP A 718 51.57 -19.41 11.94
N PRO A 719 51.41 -19.25 13.27
CA PRO A 719 50.72 -20.22 14.12
C PRO A 719 49.24 -20.44 13.76
N ALA A 720 48.60 -19.52 13.02
CA ALA A 720 47.24 -19.70 12.52
C ALA A 720 47.14 -20.65 11.30
N SER A 721 48.28 -20.98 10.67
CA SER A 721 48.41 -21.97 9.59
C SER A 721 48.41 -23.42 10.06
N PHE A 722 48.02 -23.70 11.30
CA PHE A 722 47.78 -25.08 11.74
C PHE A 722 46.46 -25.62 11.14
N TYR A 723 46.54 -26.70 10.37
CA TYR A 723 45.38 -27.37 9.78
C TYR A 723 44.52 -28.06 10.87
N SER A 724 43.21 -27.96 10.76
CA SER A 724 42.25 -28.42 11.75
C SER A 724 41.21 -29.35 11.10
N ILE A 725 41.21 -30.62 11.54
CA ILE A 725 40.35 -31.68 11.02
C ILE A 725 38.86 -31.43 11.32
N GLU A 726 38.53 -30.78 12.44
CA GLU A 726 37.14 -30.42 12.77
C GLU A 726 36.56 -29.34 11.84
N LYS A 727 37.42 -28.59 11.16
CA LYS A 727 37.07 -27.52 10.20
C LYS A 727 37.29 -27.94 8.75
N ASP A 728 38.09 -28.99 8.52
CA ASP A 728 38.73 -29.30 7.22
C ASP A 728 39.41 -28.06 6.61
N GLY A 729 40.21 -27.35 7.41
CA GLY A 729 40.77 -26.08 6.99
C GLY A 729 41.75 -25.46 7.99
N TYR A 730 42.10 -24.21 7.75
CA TYR A 730 43.10 -23.44 8.50
C TYR A 730 42.46 -22.21 9.15
N SER A 731 42.95 -21.81 10.32
CA SER A 731 42.31 -20.73 11.10
C SER A 731 42.59 -19.31 10.57
N ASN A 732 43.51 -19.17 9.62
CA ASN A 732 43.78 -17.97 8.82
C ASN A 732 43.22 -18.06 7.37
N ASN A 733 42.31 -19.00 7.09
CA ASN A 733 41.66 -19.21 5.79
C ASN A 733 42.58 -19.58 4.59
N ILE A 734 43.87 -19.91 4.79
CA ILE A 734 44.82 -20.14 3.66
C ILE A 734 44.45 -21.27 2.69
N HIS A 735 43.57 -22.21 3.06
CA HIS A 735 43.00 -23.19 2.12
C HIS A 735 42.23 -22.52 0.96
N CYS A 736 41.74 -21.30 1.17
CA CYS A 736 41.11 -20.50 0.13
C CYS A 736 42.11 -20.02 -0.95
N LEU A 737 43.42 -19.99 -0.68
CA LEU A 737 44.44 -19.60 -1.66
C LEU A 737 44.40 -20.49 -2.89
N THR A 738 44.15 -21.80 -2.74
CA THR A 738 44.06 -22.73 -3.89
C THR A 738 42.99 -22.30 -4.89
N LYS A 739 41.80 -21.90 -4.40
CA LYS A 739 40.72 -21.38 -5.27
C LYS A 739 41.10 -20.04 -5.89
N ALA A 740 41.72 -19.14 -5.12
CA ALA A 740 42.20 -17.86 -5.63
C ALA A 740 43.22 -18.04 -6.76
N ILE A 741 44.26 -18.85 -6.54
CA ILE A 741 45.36 -19.05 -7.50
C ILE A 741 44.82 -19.65 -8.79
N ILE A 742 43.95 -20.66 -8.72
CA ILE A 742 43.34 -21.27 -9.91
C ILE A 742 42.47 -20.26 -10.66
N GLN A 743 41.48 -19.63 -10.02
CA GLN A 743 40.50 -18.80 -10.72
C GLN A 743 41.07 -17.46 -11.20
N VAL A 744 41.96 -16.81 -10.44
CA VAL A 744 42.64 -15.58 -10.88
C VAL A 744 43.60 -15.87 -12.04
N SER A 745 44.33 -17.00 -12.02
CA SER A 745 45.17 -17.41 -13.16
C SER A 745 44.31 -17.72 -14.39
N ALA A 746 43.24 -18.50 -14.23
CA ALA A 746 42.34 -18.82 -15.32
C ALA A 746 41.77 -17.55 -15.98
N ALA A 747 41.32 -16.58 -15.17
CA ALA A 747 40.80 -15.33 -15.69
C ALA A 747 41.87 -14.45 -16.37
N LEU A 748 43.05 -14.30 -15.76
CA LEU A 748 44.15 -13.51 -16.33
C LEU A 748 44.68 -14.10 -17.64
N PHE A 749 45.01 -15.39 -17.68
CA PHE A 749 45.59 -15.99 -18.88
C PHE A 749 44.57 -16.16 -20.02
N THR A 750 43.27 -16.31 -19.71
CA THR A 750 42.19 -16.18 -20.71
C THR A 750 42.17 -14.77 -21.31
N LEU A 751 42.25 -13.72 -20.47
CA LEU A 751 42.24 -12.31 -20.91
C LEU A 751 43.45 -11.91 -21.78
N TYR A 752 44.58 -12.61 -21.65
CA TYR A 752 45.79 -12.43 -22.48
C TYR A 752 45.92 -13.44 -23.63
N ASN A 753 44.93 -14.33 -23.83
CA ASN A 753 44.95 -15.44 -24.79
C ASN A 753 46.22 -16.32 -24.66
N LYS A 754 46.39 -16.94 -23.48
CA LYS A 754 47.53 -17.79 -23.12
C LYS A 754 47.06 -19.08 -22.46
N ASN A 755 47.84 -20.15 -22.63
CA ASN A 755 47.55 -21.44 -22.01
C ASN A 755 47.69 -21.34 -20.47
N ILE A 756 46.59 -21.62 -19.74
CA ILE A 756 46.50 -21.54 -18.27
C ILE A 756 47.35 -22.65 -17.61
N GLU A 757 47.31 -23.86 -18.17
CA GLU A 757 47.99 -25.05 -17.66
C GLU A 757 49.52 -24.87 -17.63
N THR A 758 50.10 -24.26 -18.68
CA THR A 758 51.54 -23.95 -18.73
C THR A 758 51.98 -23.08 -17.54
N HIS A 759 51.20 -22.06 -17.20
CA HIS A 759 51.53 -21.12 -16.13
C HIS A 759 51.29 -21.71 -14.73
N LEU A 760 50.25 -22.55 -14.56
CA LEU A 760 50.04 -23.29 -13.32
C LEU A 760 51.11 -24.37 -13.09
N LYS A 761 51.64 -24.99 -14.16
CA LYS A 761 52.81 -25.88 -14.08
C LYS A 761 54.09 -25.12 -13.68
N GLU A 762 54.35 -23.95 -14.28
CA GLU A 762 55.47 -23.09 -13.89
C GLU A 762 55.38 -22.68 -12.40
N PHE A 763 54.19 -22.28 -11.93
CA PHE A 763 53.94 -21.99 -10.52
C PHE A 763 54.30 -23.16 -9.60
N LEU A 764 53.88 -24.39 -9.93
CA LEU A 764 54.17 -25.57 -9.11
C LEU A 764 55.67 -25.91 -9.05
N VAL A 765 56.40 -25.79 -10.16
CA VAL A 765 57.86 -26.02 -10.21
C VAL A 765 58.62 -24.99 -9.35
N VAL A 766 58.17 -23.73 -9.32
CA VAL A 766 58.79 -22.68 -8.48
C VAL A 766 58.47 -22.88 -6.99
N VAL A 767 57.40 -23.60 -6.63
CA VAL A 767 57.14 -24.04 -5.25
C VAL A 767 58.02 -25.23 -4.86
N GLU A 768 58.30 -26.15 -5.79
CA GLU A 768 59.16 -27.33 -5.56
C GLU A 768 60.61 -26.93 -5.25
N GLU A 769 61.20 -26.01 -6.01
CA GLU A 769 62.59 -25.52 -5.85
C GLU A 769 62.80 -24.61 -4.62
N SER A 770 61.84 -24.55 -3.70
CA SER A 770 61.94 -23.75 -2.47
C SER A 770 62.78 -24.46 -1.40
N SER A 771 63.71 -23.74 -0.77
CA SER A 771 64.79 -24.26 0.09
C SER A 771 64.38 -24.95 1.41
N PHE A 772 63.08 -25.16 1.64
CA PHE A 772 62.53 -25.93 2.77
C PHE A 772 62.03 -27.33 2.37
N LEU A 773 62.10 -27.68 1.08
CA LEU A 773 61.69 -28.97 0.52
C LEU A 773 62.91 -29.68 -0.06
N THR A 774 62.99 -31.01 0.09
CA THR A 774 64.10 -31.83 -0.43
C THR A 774 63.56 -33.06 -1.16
N LEU A 775 64.39 -33.59 -2.06
CA LEU A 775 64.00 -34.52 -3.12
C LEU A 775 63.22 -35.74 -2.63
N ASP A 776 61.99 -35.91 -3.12
CA ASP A 776 61.76 -36.75 -4.30
C ASP A 776 60.27 -36.70 -4.69
N MET A 777 59.86 -35.68 -5.47
CA MET A 777 58.81 -35.72 -6.51
C MET A 777 57.39 -36.36 -6.24
N LEU A 778 56.36 -35.91 -6.98
CA LEU A 778 54.89 -36.06 -6.71
C LEU A 778 54.22 -37.42 -6.96
N GLU A 779 54.61 -38.26 -7.92
CA GLU A 779 55.97 -38.78 -8.16
C GLU A 779 56.79 -38.05 -9.25
N SER A 780 56.38 -36.82 -9.68
CA SER A 780 57.21 -35.90 -10.50
C SER A 780 57.51 -34.47 -9.96
N CYS A 781 56.78 -33.93 -8.96
CA CYS A 781 57.01 -32.59 -8.31
C CYS A 781 56.84 -32.36 -6.74
N PHE A 782 56.21 -33.23 -5.91
CA PHE A 782 56.05 -33.07 -4.42
C PHE A 782 55.54 -34.37 -3.72
N PRO A 783 56.36 -35.16 -3.01
CA PRO A 783 55.99 -36.55 -2.68
C PRO A 783 54.71 -36.70 -1.85
N TYR A 784 53.77 -37.54 -2.33
CA TYR A 784 52.55 -37.89 -1.61
C TYR A 784 52.84 -38.52 -0.23
N VAL A 785 54.03 -39.11 -0.04
CA VAL A 785 54.50 -39.57 1.28
C VAL A 785 54.60 -38.43 2.29
N LEU A 786 55.01 -37.22 1.89
CA LEU A 786 55.02 -36.05 2.78
C LEU A 786 53.61 -35.60 3.12
N LEU A 787 52.70 -35.50 2.12
CA LEU A 787 51.29 -35.17 2.36
C LEU A 787 50.64 -36.17 3.33
N ARG A 788 50.80 -37.48 3.06
CA ARG A 788 50.29 -38.57 3.90
C ARG A 788 50.85 -38.50 5.32
N ASN A 789 52.14 -38.19 5.49
CA ASN A 789 52.76 -38.07 6.81
C ASN A 789 52.28 -36.81 7.55
N ALA A 790 52.09 -35.68 6.86
CA ALA A 790 51.54 -34.46 7.45
C ALA A 790 50.08 -34.66 7.92
N TYR A 791 49.20 -35.21 7.07
CA TYR A 791 47.84 -35.58 7.45
C TYR A 791 47.82 -36.58 8.63
N ARG A 792 48.75 -37.55 8.65
CA ARG A 792 48.89 -38.52 9.75
C ARG A 792 49.25 -37.84 11.07
N GLU A 793 50.21 -36.92 11.12
CA GLU A 793 50.60 -36.28 12.37
C GLU A 793 49.56 -35.26 12.85
N VAL A 794 48.85 -34.53 11.97
CA VAL A 794 47.70 -33.71 12.40
C VAL A 794 46.55 -34.57 12.92
N SER A 795 46.25 -35.69 12.27
CA SER A 795 45.27 -36.68 12.76
C SER A 795 45.66 -37.25 14.13
N ARG A 796 46.94 -37.59 14.31
CA ARG A 796 47.48 -38.08 15.58
C ARG A 796 47.38 -37.04 16.69
N ALA A 797 47.77 -35.79 16.43
CA ALA A 797 47.65 -34.68 17.38
C ALA A 797 46.18 -34.44 17.79
N PHE A 798 45.27 -34.46 16.82
CA PHE A 798 43.83 -34.33 17.06
C PHE A 798 43.28 -35.44 17.97
N HIS A 799 43.61 -36.71 17.69
CA HIS A 799 43.16 -37.83 18.51
C HIS A 799 43.76 -37.81 19.92
N LEU A 800 45.04 -37.45 20.08
CA LEU A 800 45.68 -37.33 21.40
C LEU A 800 45.00 -36.27 22.28
N ASN A 801 44.71 -35.09 21.71
CA ASN A 801 44.05 -33.99 22.44
C ASN A 801 42.62 -34.31 22.87
N ARG A 802 41.90 -35.16 22.14
CA ARG A 802 40.57 -35.65 22.57
C ARG A 802 40.64 -36.70 23.68
N VAL A 803 41.72 -37.49 23.79
CA VAL A 803 41.89 -38.47 24.87
C VAL A 803 42.13 -37.77 26.21
N SER A 804 43.02 -36.79 26.28
CA SER A 804 43.28 -36.01 27.50
C SER A 804 42.06 -35.22 27.99
N ALA A 805 41.21 -34.75 27.08
CA ALA A 805 39.94 -34.11 27.42
C ALA A 805 38.85 -35.07 27.94
N SER A 806 39.06 -36.39 27.87
CA SER A 806 38.11 -37.42 28.34
C SER A 806 38.41 -37.95 29.74
N THR A 807 39.48 -37.46 30.39
CA THR A 807 39.97 -37.93 31.70
C THR A 807 39.80 -36.91 32.84
N HIS A 808 38.90 -35.93 32.68
CA HIS A 808 38.54 -34.93 33.69
C HIS A 808 37.01 -34.80 33.84
#